data_AF-A0A840S874-F1
#
_entry.id   AF-A0A840S874-F1
#
_cell.length_a   1.000
_cell.length_b   1.000
_cell.length_c   1.000
_cell.angle_alpha   90.00
_cell.angle_beta   90.00
_cell.angle_gamma   90.00
#
_symmetry.space_group_name_H-M   'P 1'
#
loop_
_entity.id
_entity.type
_entity.pdbx_description
1 polymer ?
#
loop_
_entity_poly.entity_id
_entity_poly.type
_entity_poly.pdbx_seq_one_letter_code
_entity_poly.pdbx_strand_id
1 'polypeptide(L)'
;MDPINRRALLVQGGALSLLGCGGGGDATAPAAFEPKLAGASSSGPNAARRAAWAAEDAPAGRAPYRSAQPLLFQGTAWALIPPRIPGGRERRTQAGPNAEFVDRYVGWRWDRMGGDWLDAQGQRWGSQPWASMVTATGPLTLVKRYEADLTNLLQAVQKQNRWCALMLRTRGVARKIGGLFSGDDRQPSLWVRYIDGSEAWLACTLSAPAITSLPQAALSELPLPAFLEFERPAQAVLSARLVLTIVQHSSGASAIEVMLADPPLNRDSILQGVAQTAGRTDENILQARGIIGAQRYPDGGLLEDYVVPGLTNTYASREFDPALWGGTPDTTKLPHRHLGKFVTANIDNWATLVDSSFRGEGFQPLVPGMGALRMFMPKQVSQDGEVVGYSGTGAANASIFMPEPLFGRLPRIFVRYYFRLGTPEGDRYVRNSKDRLQVYKEAGQKGPEWEDWGGKFGLMPDHTSTYGGTTGSSGGGGGWQMRLAWQDSDSDTNGPNDGGIRPGFHLFDFGVKQPASHNYSGDNADKTMWGQRGGLGGILYANQWYCIETELKLNTVMDAAPGYVADGELRAWLDGRLVFERTGMVFRSKPLALGGIPNNPAEMPPVRDLGVRALWMNWYHGGVVKNSLPRSMFMTALAYGTEYIGPMQF
;
A
#
# COMPACT_ATOMS: atom_id res chain seq x y z
N MET A 1 12.71 -55.43 2.44
CA MET A 1 13.46 -55.45 1.17
C MET A 1 13.05 -54.23 0.37
N ASP A 2 14.04 -53.47 -0.10
CA ASP A 2 13.95 -52.13 -0.69
C ASP A 2 12.89 -51.92 -1.79
N PRO A 3 12.59 -50.64 -2.06
CA PRO A 3 12.58 -50.18 -3.45
C PRO A 3 13.42 -48.91 -3.69
N ILE A 4 14.47 -49.13 -4.47
CA ILE A 4 14.94 -48.40 -5.66
C ILE A 4 14.56 -46.90 -5.81
N ASN A 5 15.63 -46.10 -5.82
CA ASN A 5 15.80 -44.72 -6.27
C ASN A 5 15.26 -44.41 -7.69
N ARG A 6 14.60 -43.25 -7.83
CA ARG A 6 14.74 -42.37 -9.01
C ARG A 6 14.80 -40.90 -8.57
N ARG A 7 15.99 -40.31 -8.72
CA ARG A 7 16.25 -38.86 -8.65
C ARG A 7 15.72 -38.19 -9.93
N ALA A 8 15.01 -37.08 -9.77
CA ALA A 8 14.87 -36.06 -10.81
C ALA A 8 15.15 -34.68 -10.19
N LEU A 9 16.02 -33.92 -10.86
CA LEU A 9 16.54 -32.62 -10.47
C LEU A 9 15.43 -31.57 -10.32
N LEU A 10 15.51 -30.77 -9.25
CA LEU A 10 14.82 -29.48 -9.12
C LEU A 10 15.83 -28.35 -9.37
N VAL A 11 15.56 -27.57 -10.40
CA VAL A 11 16.23 -26.30 -10.72
C VAL A 11 15.75 -25.24 -9.73
N GLN A 12 16.71 -24.52 -9.15
CA GLN A 12 16.48 -23.40 -8.24
C GLN A 12 15.85 -22.20 -8.96
N GLY A 13 14.71 -21.74 -8.45
CA GLY A 13 14.16 -20.40 -8.70
C GLY A 13 13.89 -19.74 -7.36
N GLY A 14 14.61 -18.67 -7.04
CA GLY A 14 14.52 -17.95 -5.78
C GLY A 14 13.20 -17.19 -5.64
N ALA A 15 12.36 -17.61 -4.70
CA ALA A 15 11.21 -16.86 -4.22
C ALA A 15 11.56 -16.19 -2.89
N LEU A 16 11.28 -14.88 -2.77
CA LEU A 16 11.36 -14.14 -1.52
C LEU A 16 10.42 -14.76 -0.48
N SER A 17 10.99 -15.24 0.62
CA SER A 17 10.24 -15.72 1.79
C SER A 17 9.78 -14.55 2.65
N LEU A 18 8.50 -14.19 2.56
CA LEU A 18 7.75 -13.64 3.69
C LEU A 18 7.40 -14.85 4.59
N LEU A 19 8.14 -15.00 5.69
CA LEU A 19 8.13 -16.19 6.53
C LEU A 19 6.80 -16.36 7.29
N GLY A 20 5.98 -17.30 6.81
CA GLY A 20 4.95 -17.99 7.58
C GLY A 20 5.49 -19.28 8.18
N CYS A 21 5.31 -19.42 9.50
CA CYS A 21 5.14 -20.62 10.34
C CYS A 21 5.81 -21.96 9.94
N GLY A 22 6.75 -22.42 10.77
CA GLY A 22 7.20 -23.82 10.83
C GLY A 22 8.44 -23.96 11.73
N GLY A 23 8.29 -24.58 12.89
CA GLY A 23 9.35 -24.67 13.91
C GLY A 23 10.24 -25.91 13.83
N GLY A 24 11.40 -25.84 14.50
CA GLY A 24 12.09 -26.99 15.09
C GLY A 24 13.51 -27.27 14.57
N GLY A 25 14.49 -27.35 15.49
CA GLY A 25 15.78 -28.02 15.28
C GLY A 25 17.01 -27.23 15.75
N ASP A 26 17.49 -27.52 16.95
CA ASP A 26 18.66 -26.91 17.60
C ASP A 26 20.01 -27.31 16.97
N ALA A 27 20.97 -26.39 16.97
CA ALA A 27 22.41 -26.70 17.00
C ALA A 27 23.18 -25.54 17.64
N THR A 28 23.99 -25.88 18.63
CA THR A 28 24.77 -24.99 19.51
C THR A 28 26.14 -24.61 18.91
N ALA A 29 26.72 -23.55 19.49
CA ALA A 29 28.16 -23.16 19.55
C ALA A 29 28.58 -21.89 18.74
N PRO A 30 29.74 -21.25 19.04
CA PRO A 30 29.92 -20.32 20.16
C PRO A 30 30.59 -18.97 19.77
N ALA A 31 30.63 -18.06 20.76
CA ALA A 31 31.54 -16.92 20.99
C ALA A 31 31.60 -15.74 19.98
N ALA A 32 31.37 -14.55 20.54
CA ALA A 32 31.25 -13.26 19.88
C ALA A 32 32.58 -12.66 19.41
N PHE A 33 32.52 -11.94 18.29
CA PHE A 33 33.48 -10.91 17.90
C PHE A 33 32.72 -9.58 17.88
N GLU A 34 33.11 -8.64 18.76
CA GLU A 34 32.61 -7.26 18.73
C GLU A 34 33.38 -6.44 17.68
N PRO A 35 32.70 -5.74 16.74
CA PRO A 35 33.30 -4.61 16.05
C PRO A 35 32.78 -3.30 16.64
N LYS A 36 33.70 -2.53 17.20
CA LYS A 36 33.52 -1.12 17.61
C LYS A 36 32.93 -0.29 16.45
N LEU A 37 31.78 0.33 16.69
CA LEU A 37 31.23 1.40 15.86
C LEU A 37 32.17 2.61 15.89
N ALA A 38 32.81 2.91 14.77
CA ALA A 38 33.51 4.17 14.57
C ALA A 38 32.49 5.28 14.28
N GLY A 39 32.38 6.24 15.20
CA GLY A 39 31.63 7.47 14.98
C GLY A 39 32.30 8.32 13.89
N ALA A 40 31.50 8.74 12.91
CA ALA A 40 31.89 9.75 11.94
C ALA A 40 30.99 10.99 12.13
N SER A 41 31.53 12.03 12.76
CA SER A 41 30.99 13.38 12.69
C SER A 41 31.19 13.90 11.27
N SER A 42 30.12 14.25 10.54
CA SER A 42 30.20 14.86 9.21
C SER A 42 29.47 16.21 9.20
N SER A 43 30.24 17.30 9.15
CA SER A 43 29.77 18.68 8.97
C SER A 43 29.90 19.07 7.48
N GLY A 44 29.13 18.40 6.63
CA GLY A 44 29.01 18.70 5.20
C GLY A 44 27.70 19.43 4.84
N PRO A 45 27.63 20.11 3.68
CA PRO A 45 26.43 20.83 3.23
C PRO A 45 25.20 19.91 3.08
N ASN A 46 25.39 18.63 2.80
CA ASN A 46 24.32 17.63 2.78
C ASN A 46 23.90 17.16 4.19
N ALA A 47 24.80 17.17 5.18
CA ALA A 47 24.48 16.77 6.55
C ALA A 47 23.64 17.83 7.28
N ALA A 48 23.92 19.12 7.08
CA ALA A 48 23.15 20.21 7.65
C ALA A 48 21.72 20.30 7.07
N ARG A 49 21.53 20.00 5.77
CA ARG A 49 20.21 19.95 5.13
C ARG A 49 19.41 18.68 5.46
N ARG A 50 20.07 17.54 5.72
CA ARG A 50 19.41 16.31 6.23
C ARG A 50 18.66 16.55 7.56
N ALA A 51 19.18 17.44 8.41
CA ALA A 51 18.51 17.83 9.65
C ALA A 51 17.34 18.81 9.44
N ALA A 52 17.39 19.65 8.40
CA ALA A 52 16.35 20.63 8.09
C ALA A 52 15.09 19.99 7.49
N TRP A 53 15.21 18.94 6.67
CA TRP A 53 14.05 18.23 6.11
C TRP A 53 13.26 17.39 7.11
N ALA A 54 13.85 17.08 8.27
CA ALA A 54 13.14 16.44 9.36
C ALA A 54 12.28 17.42 10.16
N ALA A 55 12.43 18.74 9.96
CA ALA A 55 11.88 19.77 10.85
C ALA A 55 11.04 20.86 10.18
N GLU A 56 11.09 21.08 8.86
CA GLU A 56 10.24 22.11 8.24
C GLU A 56 8.76 21.71 8.16
N ASP A 57 7.90 22.69 8.44
CA ASP A 57 6.44 22.65 8.37
C ASP A 57 5.91 21.88 7.17
N ALA A 58 4.96 20.95 7.39
CA ALA A 58 4.10 20.46 6.32
C ALA A 58 2.99 21.51 6.16
N PRO A 59 3.09 22.44 5.19
CA PRO A 59 2.14 23.53 5.06
C PRO A 59 1.04 23.09 4.10
N ALA A 60 -0.01 23.91 3.99
CA ALA A 60 -0.84 23.94 2.80
C ALA A 60 0.06 23.91 1.54
N GLY A 61 -0.10 22.91 0.65
CA GLY A 61 0.71 22.80 -0.58
C GLY A 61 1.17 21.40 -1.01
N ARG A 62 0.85 20.32 -0.28
CA ARG A 62 1.14 18.95 -0.75
C ARG A 62 0.19 18.55 -1.88
N ALA A 63 0.73 17.98 -2.96
CA ALA A 63 -0.11 17.43 -4.02
C ALA A 63 -1.01 16.31 -3.48
N PRO A 64 -2.26 16.16 -3.97
CA PRO A 64 -3.23 15.21 -3.40
C PRO A 64 -2.83 13.75 -3.59
N TYR A 65 -2.06 13.44 -4.65
CA TYR A 65 -1.71 12.06 -5.01
C TYR A 65 -0.20 11.83 -5.07
N ARG A 66 0.19 10.57 -4.88
CA ARG A 66 1.58 10.09 -4.92
C ARG A 66 2.30 10.38 -6.23
N SER A 67 1.61 10.24 -7.36
CA SER A 67 2.13 10.52 -8.70
C SER A 67 2.22 12.01 -9.04
N ALA A 68 1.78 12.91 -8.15
CA ALA A 68 1.85 14.35 -8.31
C ALA A 68 2.80 15.01 -7.30
N GLN A 69 3.47 14.23 -6.44
CA GLN A 69 4.43 14.76 -5.49
C GLN A 69 5.63 15.39 -6.21
N PRO A 70 6.31 16.39 -5.60
CA PRO A 70 7.46 17.05 -6.21
C PRO A 70 8.65 16.12 -6.48
N LEU A 71 8.75 15.00 -5.76
CA LEU A 71 9.74 13.94 -5.96
C LEU A 71 9.08 12.70 -6.57
N LEU A 72 9.73 12.11 -7.56
CA LEU A 72 9.28 10.91 -8.24
C LEU A 72 9.54 9.69 -7.36
N PHE A 73 10.75 9.56 -6.85
CA PHE A 73 11.21 8.36 -6.20
C PHE A 73 11.12 8.44 -4.68
N GLN A 74 10.73 7.33 -4.07
CA GLN A 74 10.88 7.16 -2.63
C GLN A 74 12.30 6.70 -2.32
N GLY A 75 13.04 7.49 -1.56
CA GLY A 75 14.33 7.07 -1.00
C GLY A 75 14.19 6.34 0.33
N THR A 76 15.32 5.98 0.92
CA THR A 76 15.37 5.53 2.31
C THR A 76 16.66 5.99 2.96
N ALA A 77 16.62 6.33 4.25
CA ALA A 77 17.81 6.65 5.02
C ALA A 77 18.62 5.42 5.45
N TRP A 78 18.12 4.21 5.19
CA TRP A 78 18.67 2.96 5.71
C TRP A 78 18.57 1.82 4.69
N ALA A 79 19.66 1.05 4.53
CA ALA A 79 19.60 -0.21 3.76
C ALA A 79 18.99 -1.35 4.61
N LEU A 80 19.38 -1.34 5.88
CA LEU A 80 19.15 -2.39 6.85
C LEU A 80 19.06 -1.75 8.23
N ILE A 81 18.05 -2.13 9.00
CA ILE A 81 17.94 -1.80 10.41
C ILE A 81 18.31 -3.07 11.20
N PRO A 82 19.34 -3.03 12.06
CA PRO A 82 19.71 -4.17 12.87
C PRO A 82 18.60 -4.51 13.87
N PRO A 83 18.51 -5.77 14.33
CA PRO A 83 17.59 -6.12 15.40
C PRO A 83 17.89 -5.30 16.65
N ARG A 84 16.84 -4.94 17.39
CA ARG A 84 16.97 -4.18 18.65
C ARG A 84 17.06 -5.09 19.87
N ILE A 85 16.64 -6.33 19.70
CA ILE A 85 16.56 -7.32 20.76
C ILE A 85 17.35 -8.56 20.33
N PRO A 86 18.09 -9.20 21.25
CA PRO A 86 18.77 -10.47 20.97
C PRO A 86 17.83 -11.51 20.33
N GLY A 87 18.31 -12.19 19.30
CA GLY A 87 17.53 -13.17 18.53
C GLY A 87 16.55 -12.57 17.51
N GLY A 88 16.43 -11.24 17.47
CA GLY A 88 15.62 -10.53 16.48
C GLY A 88 16.20 -10.61 15.07
N ARG A 89 15.34 -10.40 14.06
CA ARG A 89 15.76 -10.31 12.65
C ARG A 89 16.00 -8.87 12.24
N GLU A 90 16.90 -8.68 11.29
CA GLU A 90 17.10 -7.40 10.63
C GLU A 90 15.89 -7.02 9.77
N ARG A 91 15.71 -5.72 9.52
CA ARG A 91 14.67 -5.21 8.62
C ARG A 91 15.30 -4.54 7.41
N ARG A 92 14.79 -4.87 6.21
CA ARG A 92 15.30 -4.38 4.91
C ARG A 92 14.34 -3.40 4.28
N THR A 93 14.88 -2.42 3.56
CA THR A 93 14.07 -1.45 2.82
C THR A 93 13.20 -2.13 1.77
N GLN A 94 12.00 -1.60 1.58
CA GLN A 94 10.99 -2.13 0.65
C GLN A 94 10.53 -1.09 -0.38
N ALA A 95 10.92 0.17 -0.20
CA ALA A 95 10.41 1.30 -0.97
C ALA A 95 11.44 1.88 -1.93
N GLY A 96 10.92 2.49 -3.00
CA GLY A 96 11.73 3.13 -4.02
C GLY A 96 11.86 2.34 -5.32
N PRO A 97 12.67 2.87 -6.25
CA PRO A 97 12.77 2.33 -7.60
C PRO A 97 13.69 1.11 -7.67
N ASN A 98 13.40 0.27 -8.64
CA ASN A 98 14.27 -0.79 -9.12
C ASN A 98 14.03 -0.97 -10.64
N ALA A 99 14.54 -2.04 -11.26
CA ALA A 99 14.35 -2.26 -12.70
C ALA A 99 12.87 -2.47 -13.10
N GLU A 100 12.01 -2.93 -12.21
CA GLU A 100 10.61 -3.25 -12.51
C GLU A 100 9.65 -2.13 -12.10
N PHE A 101 10.00 -1.37 -11.06
CA PHE A 101 9.13 -0.42 -10.40
C PHE A 101 9.72 0.97 -10.36
N VAL A 102 8.87 1.97 -10.65
CA VAL A 102 9.08 3.36 -10.23
C VAL A 102 9.11 3.41 -8.71
N ASP A 103 8.18 2.70 -8.09
CA ASP A 103 8.12 2.54 -6.65
C ASP A 103 7.52 1.18 -6.29
N ARG A 104 8.38 0.27 -5.83
CA ARG A 104 7.99 -1.11 -5.50
C ARG A 104 6.98 -1.14 -4.36
N TYR A 105 7.07 -0.19 -3.43
CA TYR A 105 6.21 -0.17 -2.25
C TYR A 105 4.76 0.01 -2.68
N VAL A 106 4.44 0.96 -3.56
CA VAL A 106 3.04 1.21 -3.96
C VAL A 106 2.58 0.37 -5.16
N GLY A 107 3.45 -0.46 -5.74
CA GLY A 107 3.14 -1.28 -6.91
C GLY A 107 3.17 -0.53 -8.24
N TRP A 108 3.78 0.67 -8.29
CA TRP A 108 3.87 1.48 -9.51
C TRP A 108 5.01 0.99 -10.40
N ARG A 109 4.65 0.33 -11.51
CA ARG A 109 5.59 -0.27 -12.45
C ARG A 109 6.06 0.70 -13.52
N TRP A 110 7.26 0.43 -14.04
CA TRP A 110 7.67 0.93 -15.36
C TRP A 110 6.92 0.17 -16.46
N ASP A 111 6.72 0.78 -17.63
CA ASP A 111 6.25 0.07 -18.82
C ASP A 111 7.36 -0.85 -19.37
N ARG A 112 8.62 -0.44 -19.24
CA ARG A 112 9.79 -1.27 -19.60
C ARG A 112 10.67 -1.60 -18.40
N MET A 113 11.10 -2.86 -18.34
CA MET A 113 12.12 -3.28 -17.39
C MET A 113 13.42 -2.49 -17.63
N GLY A 114 14.00 -1.97 -16.55
CA GLY A 114 15.16 -1.08 -16.56
C GLY A 114 14.80 0.41 -16.45
N GLY A 115 13.53 0.77 -16.58
CA GLY A 115 13.04 2.15 -16.48
C GLY A 115 12.59 2.72 -17.84
N ASP A 116 11.73 3.74 -17.76
CA ASP A 116 11.26 4.52 -18.91
C ASP A 116 11.92 5.90 -18.92
N TRP A 117 12.21 6.43 -20.11
CA TRP A 117 12.88 7.72 -20.25
C TRP A 117 12.45 8.50 -21.49
N LEU A 118 12.64 9.82 -21.44
CA LEU A 118 12.68 10.71 -22.59
C LEU A 118 14.13 11.01 -22.95
N ASP A 119 14.42 10.92 -24.24
CA ASP A 119 15.68 11.34 -24.82
C ASP A 119 15.69 12.87 -25.09
N ALA A 120 16.79 13.40 -25.61
CA ALA A 120 16.98 14.84 -25.84
C ALA A 120 16.01 15.46 -26.87
N GLN A 121 15.36 14.65 -27.71
CA GLN A 121 14.35 15.08 -28.67
C GLN A 121 12.93 14.91 -28.13
N GLY A 122 12.79 14.48 -26.87
CA GLY A 122 11.49 14.19 -26.27
C GLY A 122 10.89 12.88 -26.75
N GLN A 123 11.66 12.02 -27.41
CA GLN A 123 11.21 10.71 -27.83
C GLN A 123 11.30 9.75 -26.64
N ARG A 124 10.15 9.16 -26.29
CA ARG A 124 10.12 8.09 -25.29
C ARG A 124 10.92 6.89 -25.76
N TRP A 125 11.85 6.45 -24.91
CA TRP A 125 12.85 5.40 -25.18
C TRP A 125 13.80 5.68 -26.34
N GLY A 126 13.94 6.94 -26.74
CA GLY A 126 14.86 7.32 -27.80
C GLY A 126 16.33 7.13 -27.41
N SER A 127 17.20 7.16 -28.41
CA SER A 127 18.62 6.78 -28.29
C SER A 127 19.56 7.96 -28.04
N GLN A 128 19.05 9.20 -28.06
CA GLN A 128 19.84 10.42 -28.02
C GLN A 128 19.92 10.96 -26.58
N PRO A 129 21.04 10.77 -25.88
CA PRO A 129 21.15 11.21 -24.51
C PRO A 129 21.12 12.75 -24.42
N TRP A 130 20.60 13.25 -23.29
CA TRP A 130 20.66 14.67 -22.97
C TRP A 130 22.10 15.14 -22.75
N ALA A 131 22.93 14.25 -22.19
CA ALA A 131 24.36 14.45 -22.05
C ALA A 131 25.09 13.10 -21.99
N SER A 132 26.37 13.12 -22.34
CA SER A 132 27.24 11.94 -22.30
C SER A 132 28.58 12.28 -21.67
N MET A 133 29.10 11.39 -20.83
CA MET A 133 30.44 11.46 -20.25
C MET A 133 31.27 10.28 -20.74
N VAL A 134 32.30 10.52 -21.55
CA VAL A 134 33.28 9.48 -21.89
C VAL A 134 34.15 9.24 -20.66
N THR A 135 34.16 8.00 -20.17
CA THR A 135 34.94 7.62 -18.99
C THR A 135 36.29 7.05 -19.39
N ALA A 136 37.30 7.27 -18.56
CA ALA A 136 38.63 6.69 -18.76
C ALA A 136 38.57 5.15 -18.72
N THR A 137 39.57 4.52 -19.32
CA THR A 137 39.94 3.14 -19.00
C THR A 137 40.84 3.15 -17.76
N GLY A 138 40.79 2.10 -16.95
CA GLY A 138 41.62 2.03 -15.75
C GLY A 138 41.33 0.81 -14.88
N PRO A 139 42.13 0.60 -13.82
CA PRO A 139 41.89 -0.46 -12.86
C PRO A 139 40.57 -0.24 -12.11
N LEU A 140 40.01 -1.31 -11.54
CA LEU A 140 38.78 -1.25 -10.72
C LEU A 140 38.88 -0.30 -9.52
N THR A 141 40.11 -0.01 -9.06
CA THR A 141 40.39 0.91 -7.94
C THR A 141 40.50 2.37 -8.36
N LEU A 142 40.47 2.68 -9.65
CA LEU A 142 40.52 4.07 -10.12
C LEU A 142 39.24 4.80 -9.70
N VAL A 143 39.38 5.87 -8.93
CA VAL A 143 38.31 6.81 -8.60
C VAL A 143 38.54 8.10 -9.36
N LYS A 144 37.54 8.57 -10.12
CA LYS A 144 37.67 9.79 -10.93
C LYS A 144 36.34 10.51 -11.07
N ARG A 145 36.40 11.85 -11.03
CA ARG A 145 35.26 12.76 -11.20
C ARG A 145 35.09 13.13 -12.67
N TYR A 146 33.84 13.19 -13.10
CA TYR A 146 33.42 13.56 -14.45
C TYR A 146 32.28 14.57 -14.38
N GLU A 147 32.17 15.38 -15.42
CA GLU A 147 31.17 16.44 -15.50
C GLU A 147 30.42 16.36 -16.83
N ALA A 148 29.14 16.69 -16.80
CA ALA A 148 28.27 16.78 -17.97
C ALA A 148 27.46 18.08 -17.92
N ASP A 149 27.35 18.75 -19.05
CA ASP A 149 26.42 19.88 -19.20
C ASP A 149 24.98 19.34 -19.23
N LEU A 150 24.15 19.78 -18.26
CA LEU A 150 22.73 19.44 -18.17
C LEU A 150 21.82 20.65 -18.38
N THR A 151 22.34 21.76 -18.94
CA THR A 151 21.59 23.00 -19.13
C THR A 151 20.27 22.77 -19.86
N ASN A 152 20.33 22.11 -21.02
CA ASN A 152 19.13 21.80 -21.82
C ASN A 152 18.16 20.86 -21.10
N LEU A 153 18.68 19.88 -20.35
CA LEU A 153 17.84 18.95 -19.58
C LEU A 153 17.07 19.71 -18.49
N LEU A 154 17.74 20.54 -17.69
CA LEU A 154 17.07 21.26 -16.60
C LEU A 154 16.09 22.31 -17.12
N GLN A 155 16.41 22.99 -18.23
CA GLN A 155 15.46 23.88 -18.90
C GLN A 155 14.22 23.11 -19.37
N ALA A 156 14.38 21.88 -19.89
CA ALA A 156 13.26 21.03 -20.26
C ALA A 156 12.45 20.56 -19.04
N VAL A 157 13.10 20.18 -17.94
CA VAL A 157 12.47 19.85 -16.64
C VAL A 157 11.58 20.99 -16.16
N GLN A 158 12.05 22.24 -16.23
CA GLN A 158 11.26 23.40 -15.84
C GLN A 158 10.12 23.67 -16.82
N LYS A 159 10.41 23.72 -18.12
CA LYS A 159 9.43 24.02 -19.17
C LYS A 159 8.27 23.03 -19.19
N GLN A 160 8.55 21.76 -18.92
CA GLN A 160 7.56 20.67 -18.98
C GLN A 160 7.00 20.32 -17.60
N ASN A 161 7.38 21.05 -16.55
CA ASN A 161 7.01 20.78 -15.16
C ASN A 161 7.25 19.31 -14.73
N ARG A 162 8.42 18.77 -15.03
CA ARG A 162 8.79 17.38 -14.74
C ARG A 162 9.62 17.27 -13.46
N TRP A 163 9.76 16.04 -12.96
CA TRP A 163 10.74 15.71 -11.94
C TRP A 163 12.16 15.92 -12.44
N CYS A 164 13.08 16.29 -11.55
CA CYS A 164 14.51 16.29 -11.83
C CYS A 164 15.10 14.88 -11.58
N ALA A 165 14.46 13.88 -12.20
CA ALA A 165 14.79 12.47 -12.07
C ALA A 165 15.48 11.97 -13.33
N LEU A 166 16.65 11.38 -13.17
CA LEU A 166 17.55 10.96 -14.24
C LEU A 166 17.65 9.44 -14.29
N MET A 167 17.79 8.90 -15.50
CA MET A 167 18.22 7.53 -15.73
C MET A 167 19.62 7.56 -16.35
N LEU A 168 20.58 6.95 -15.67
CA LEU A 168 21.94 6.79 -16.11
C LEU A 168 22.11 5.42 -16.77
N ARG A 169 22.67 5.42 -17.97
CA ARG A 169 22.94 4.20 -18.74
C ARG A 169 24.38 4.17 -19.20
N THR A 170 24.90 2.96 -19.39
CA THR A 170 26.26 2.77 -19.88
C THR A 170 26.24 2.38 -21.35
N ARG A 171 27.03 3.07 -22.18
CA ARG A 171 27.37 2.64 -23.53
C ARG A 171 28.79 2.08 -23.50
N GLY A 172 28.93 0.77 -23.69
CA GLY A 172 30.21 0.06 -23.56
C GLY A 172 30.32 -0.71 -22.25
N VAL A 173 31.52 -0.75 -21.66
CA VAL A 173 31.75 -1.59 -20.47
C VAL A 173 31.17 -0.95 -19.21
N ALA A 174 30.57 -1.77 -18.35
CA ALA A 174 29.96 -1.36 -17.09
C ALA A 174 30.87 -0.46 -16.21
N ARG A 175 30.23 0.42 -15.44
CA ARG A 175 30.85 1.32 -14.46
C ARG A 175 30.06 1.28 -13.15
N LYS A 176 30.73 1.63 -12.05
CA LYS A 176 30.05 2.00 -10.81
C LYS A 176 30.31 3.45 -10.45
N ILE A 177 29.29 4.11 -9.93
CA ILE A 177 29.35 5.50 -9.46
C ILE A 177 29.21 5.56 -7.94
N GLY A 178 29.68 6.64 -7.32
CA GLY A 178 29.32 6.95 -5.94
C GLY A 178 27.81 7.21 -5.82
N GLY A 179 27.18 6.63 -4.81
CA GLY A 179 25.77 6.88 -4.47
C GLY A 179 25.58 8.02 -3.47
N LEU A 180 24.34 8.31 -3.12
CA LEU A 180 23.94 9.32 -2.14
C LEU A 180 24.58 9.12 -0.75
N PHE A 181 24.99 7.89 -0.44
CA PHE A 181 25.59 7.52 0.84
C PHE A 181 27.10 7.27 0.76
N SER A 182 27.77 7.74 -0.30
CA SER A 182 29.21 7.50 -0.52
C SER A 182 30.16 8.46 0.21
N GLY A 183 29.65 9.42 0.99
CA GLY A 183 30.45 10.55 1.52
C GLY A 183 30.46 11.75 0.58
N ASP A 184 30.73 12.96 1.11
CA ASP A 184 30.46 14.23 0.42
C ASP A 184 31.29 14.47 -0.85
N ASP A 185 32.48 13.88 -0.94
CA ASP A 185 33.39 14.00 -2.09
C ASP A 185 32.99 13.11 -3.28
N ARG A 186 32.13 12.10 -3.05
CA ARG A 186 31.77 11.07 -4.04
C ARG A 186 30.29 11.06 -4.43
N GLN A 187 29.44 11.76 -3.69
CA GLN A 187 28.02 11.85 -3.96
C GLN A 187 27.75 12.49 -5.33
N PRO A 188 26.70 12.06 -6.06
CA PRO A 188 26.22 12.79 -7.23
C PRO A 188 25.81 14.20 -6.83
N SER A 189 26.25 15.20 -7.60
CA SER A 189 25.98 16.61 -7.31
C SER A 189 25.58 17.35 -8.58
N LEU A 190 24.61 18.25 -8.47
CA LEU A 190 24.10 19.03 -9.60
C LEU A 190 24.19 20.52 -9.28
N TRP A 191 25.06 21.22 -10.01
CA TRP A 191 25.23 22.66 -9.88
C TRP A 191 24.38 23.40 -10.92
N VAL A 192 23.82 24.54 -10.54
CA VAL A 192 23.08 25.44 -11.43
C VAL A 192 23.51 26.89 -11.22
N ARG A 193 23.50 27.64 -12.32
CA ARG A 193 23.43 29.11 -12.32
C ARG A 193 22.08 29.52 -12.88
N TYR A 194 21.43 30.45 -12.20
CA TYR A 194 20.14 31.00 -12.59
C TYR A 194 20.30 32.25 -13.46
N ILE A 195 19.22 32.66 -14.14
CA ILE A 195 19.24 33.83 -15.04
C ILE A 195 19.54 35.14 -14.29
N ASP A 196 19.19 35.22 -12.99
CA ASP A 196 19.51 36.35 -12.11
C ASP A 196 21.01 36.42 -11.71
N GLY A 197 21.80 35.44 -12.12
CA GLY A 197 23.23 35.31 -11.80
C GLY A 197 23.52 34.54 -10.50
N SER A 198 22.50 34.21 -9.70
CA SER A 198 22.68 33.41 -8.49
C SER A 198 23.02 31.95 -8.82
N GLU A 199 23.67 31.26 -7.89
CA GLU A 199 24.13 29.87 -8.06
C GLU A 199 23.67 28.98 -6.91
N ALA A 200 23.45 27.70 -7.21
CA ALA A 200 23.08 26.71 -6.20
C ALA A 200 23.61 25.30 -6.55
N TRP A 201 23.79 24.49 -5.51
CA TRP A 201 23.88 23.04 -5.63
C TRP A 201 22.53 22.44 -5.25
N LEU A 202 21.93 21.72 -6.19
CA LEU A 202 20.70 20.96 -5.98
C LEU A 202 21.05 19.67 -5.27
N ALA A 203 20.36 19.38 -4.16
CA ALA A 203 20.65 18.17 -3.40
C ALA A 203 20.19 16.93 -4.16
N CYS A 204 21.01 15.89 -4.17
CA CYS A 204 20.61 14.55 -4.58
C CYS A 204 19.68 13.97 -3.51
N THR A 205 18.44 13.67 -3.88
CA THR A 205 17.42 13.12 -2.97
C THR A 205 17.33 11.60 -3.09
N LEU A 206 17.77 11.04 -4.22
CA LEU A 206 17.81 9.60 -4.44
C LEU A 206 18.98 9.20 -5.35
N SER A 207 19.57 8.04 -5.05
CA SER A 207 20.39 7.29 -5.99
C SER A 207 20.13 5.79 -5.84
N ALA A 208 19.73 5.07 -6.89
CA ALA A 208 19.40 3.64 -6.79
C ALA A 208 19.80 2.88 -8.06
N PRO A 209 20.28 1.63 -7.97
CA PRO A 209 20.58 0.85 -9.15
C PRO A 209 19.31 0.30 -9.80
N ALA A 210 19.30 0.19 -11.13
CA ALA A 210 18.20 -0.42 -11.88
C ALA A 210 18.39 -1.94 -11.95
N ILE A 211 18.05 -2.63 -10.85
CA ILE A 211 18.18 -4.10 -10.68
C ILE A 211 16.83 -4.75 -10.36
N THR A 212 16.69 -6.06 -10.56
CA THR A 212 15.41 -6.79 -10.34
C THR A 212 15.14 -7.20 -8.89
N SER A 213 16.08 -6.97 -7.98
CA SER A 213 15.92 -7.27 -6.55
C SER A 213 15.19 -6.14 -5.79
N LEU A 214 15.14 -6.22 -4.46
CA LEU A 214 14.60 -5.14 -3.62
C LEU A 214 15.31 -3.81 -3.91
N PRO A 215 14.63 -2.65 -3.75
CA PRO A 215 15.26 -1.34 -3.91
C PRO A 215 16.53 -1.20 -3.06
N GLN A 216 17.57 -0.58 -3.62
CA GLN A 216 18.88 -0.42 -2.99
C GLN A 216 19.36 1.03 -3.02
N ALA A 217 18.51 1.95 -2.56
CA ALA A 217 18.80 3.40 -2.61
C ALA A 217 19.91 3.85 -1.62
N ALA A 218 20.28 2.99 -0.66
CA ALA A 218 21.26 3.28 0.38
C ALA A 218 22.69 2.79 0.08
N LEU A 219 22.97 2.33 -1.15
CA LEU A 219 24.32 1.90 -1.53
C LEU A 219 25.29 3.08 -1.68
N SER A 220 26.51 2.89 -1.18
CA SER A 220 27.62 3.82 -1.40
C SER A 220 28.22 3.70 -2.81
N GLU A 221 28.15 2.52 -3.43
CA GLU A 221 28.60 2.29 -4.80
C GLU A 221 27.47 1.69 -5.64
N LEU A 222 27.12 2.36 -6.73
CA LEU A 222 25.97 2.01 -7.57
C LEU A 222 26.44 1.41 -8.89
N PRO A 223 26.07 0.16 -9.20
CA PRO A 223 26.21 -0.34 -10.57
C PRO A 223 25.27 0.41 -11.51
N LEU A 224 25.74 0.70 -12.72
CA LEU A 224 24.91 1.22 -13.80
C LEU A 224 24.26 0.07 -14.61
N PRO A 225 23.02 0.24 -15.12
CA PRO A 225 22.21 1.45 -15.08
C PRO A 225 21.68 1.80 -13.68
N ALA A 226 21.45 3.08 -13.44
CA ALA A 226 20.98 3.60 -12.15
C ALA A 226 20.04 4.80 -12.33
N PHE A 227 19.21 5.05 -11.34
CA PHE A 227 18.36 6.22 -11.21
C PHE A 227 18.99 7.21 -10.24
N LEU A 228 18.95 8.49 -10.58
CA LEU A 228 19.26 9.60 -9.67
C LEU A 228 18.06 10.54 -9.62
N GLU A 229 17.83 11.21 -8.50
CA GLU A 229 16.91 12.34 -8.44
C GLU A 229 17.52 13.47 -7.62
N PHE A 230 17.27 14.69 -8.09
CA PHE A 230 17.70 15.91 -7.42
C PHE A 230 16.49 16.78 -7.09
N GLU A 231 16.67 17.72 -6.16
CA GLU A 231 15.76 18.84 -6.01
C GLU A 231 15.53 19.55 -7.35
N ARG A 232 14.33 20.09 -7.55
CA ARG A 232 14.05 20.89 -8.74
C ARG A 232 14.74 22.26 -8.63
N PRO A 233 15.22 22.85 -9.73
CA PRO A 233 15.74 24.21 -9.71
C PRO A 233 14.67 25.20 -9.25
N ALA A 234 15.01 26.06 -8.29
CA ALA A 234 14.07 27.01 -7.68
C ALA A 234 13.72 28.19 -8.61
N GLN A 235 14.60 28.48 -9.58
CA GLN A 235 14.46 29.59 -10.51
C GLN A 235 14.89 29.18 -11.92
N ALA A 236 14.61 30.02 -12.92
CA ALA A 236 14.95 29.75 -14.32
C ALA A 236 16.46 29.50 -14.50
N VAL A 237 16.81 28.35 -15.07
CA VAL A 237 18.20 27.91 -15.24
C VAL A 237 18.87 28.58 -16.43
N LEU A 238 20.01 29.23 -16.17
CA LEU A 238 20.93 29.74 -17.20
C LEU A 238 21.92 28.66 -17.66
N SER A 239 22.54 27.95 -16.72
CA SER A 239 23.45 26.83 -17.02
C SER A 239 23.43 25.79 -15.91
N ALA A 240 23.64 24.52 -16.23
CA ALA A 240 23.68 23.44 -15.26
C ALA A 240 24.77 22.41 -15.55
N ARG A 241 25.34 21.84 -14.48
CA ARG A 241 26.42 20.86 -14.56
C ARG A 241 26.20 19.72 -13.59
N LEU A 242 26.03 18.50 -14.13
CA LEU A 242 26.06 17.28 -13.35
C LEU A 242 27.50 16.87 -13.08
N VAL A 243 27.75 16.44 -11.85
CA VAL A 243 29.01 15.86 -11.43
C VAL A 243 28.77 14.44 -10.93
N LEU A 244 29.50 13.48 -11.50
CA LEU A 244 29.53 12.10 -11.04
C LEU A 244 30.95 11.68 -10.69
N THR A 245 31.09 10.90 -9.61
CA THR A 245 32.35 10.23 -9.28
C THR A 245 32.24 8.75 -9.64
N ILE A 246 33.07 8.30 -10.58
CA ILE A 246 33.19 6.89 -10.94
C ILE A 246 34.15 6.24 -9.96
N VAL A 247 33.66 5.25 -9.22
CA VAL A 247 34.39 4.57 -8.15
C VAL A 247 34.96 3.22 -8.60
N GLN A 248 34.44 2.67 -9.71
CA GLN A 248 35.02 1.48 -10.35
C GLN A 248 35.07 1.66 -11.88
N HIS A 249 36.29 1.59 -12.43
CA HIS A 249 36.57 1.59 -13.87
C HIS A 249 36.95 0.19 -14.37
N SER A 250 37.06 0.01 -15.68
CA SER A 250 37.57 -1.22 -16.27
C SER A 250 38.35 -0.94 -17.56
N SER A 251 39.00 -1.97 -18.10
CA SER A 251 39.93 -1.88 -19.23
C SER A 251 39.29 -1.59 -20.60
N GLY A 252 37.96 -1.45 -20.70
CA GLY A 252 37.27 -1.14 -21.94
C GLY A 252 36.67 0.26 -22.00
N ALA A 253 36.48 0.76 -23.23
CA ALA A 253 35.85 2.05 -23.48
C ALA A 253 34.41 2.07 -22.95
N SER A 254 34.01 3.19 -22.37
CA SER A 254 32.69 3.34 -21.81
C SER A 254 32.28 4.81 -21.74
N ALA A 255 31.02 5.09 -22.03
CA ALA A 255 30.39 6.37 -21.80
C ALA A 255 29.16 6.21 -20.91
N ILE A 256 28.91 7.20 -20.06
CA ILE A 256 27.69 7.30 -19.26
C ILE A 256 26.77 8.28 -19.94
N GLU A 257 25.58 7.80 -20.25
CA GLU A 257 24.51 8.55 -20.91
C GLU A 257 23.48 8.97 -19.86
N VAL A 258 23.07 10.23 -19.91
CA VAL A 258 22.04 10.80 -19.04
C VAL A 258 20.74 10.92 -19.82
N MET A 259 19.69 10.28 -19.32
CA MET A 259 18.32 10.38 -19.82
C MET A 259 17.41 11.02 -18.75
N LEU A 260 16.28 11.58 -19.17
CA LEU A 260 15.25 12.09 -18.26
C LEU A 260 14.23 10.98 -17.97
N ALA A 261 13.96 10.66 -16.70
CA ALA A 261 13.00 9.61 -16.34
C ALA A 261 11.56 9.97 -16.79
N ASP A 262 10.82 8.97 -17.27
CA ASP A 262 9.47 9.12 -17.83
C ASP A 262 8.51 8.01 -17.35
N PRO A 263 8.14 8.01 -16.07
CA PRO A 263 7.27 6.99 -15.51
C PRO A 263 5.90 7.02 -16.20
N PRO A 264 5.23 5.87 -16.37
CA PRO A 264 3.85 5.85 -16.83
C PRO A 264 2.97 6.53 -15.76
N LEU A 265 2.05 7.39 -16.20
CA LEU A 265 1.09 8.08 -15.34
C LEU A 265 -0.32 7.58 -15.63
N ASN A 266 -1.20 7.66 -14.62
CA ASN A 266 -2.60 7.32 -14.79
C ASN A 266 -3.24 8.24 -15.84
N ARG A 267 -3.83 7.64 -16.87
CA ARG A 267 -4.56 8.36 -17.93
C ARG A 267 -6.04 7.96 -17.98
N ASP A 268 -6.50 7.18 -17.01
CA ASP A 268 -7.90 6.79 -16.93
C ASP A 268 -8.76 8.03 -16.69
N SER A 269 -9.92 8.04 -17.35
CA SER A 269 -10.89 9.11 -17.23
C SER A 269 -11.53 9.09 -15.84
N ILE A 270 -11.93 10.27 -15.36
CA ILE A 270 -12.80 10.36 -14.18
C ILE A 270 -14.17 9.83 -14.62
N LEU A 271 -14.59 8.72 -14.02
CA LEU A 271 -15.91 8.20 -14.20
C LEU A 271 -16.88 8.94 -13.29
N GLN A 272 -18.09 9.07 -13.80
CA GLN A 272 -19.22 9.60 -13.10
C GLN A 272 -20.26 8.49 -13.00
N GLY A 273 -20.84 8.31 -11.82
CA GLY A 273 -21.78 7.22 -11.57
C GLY A 273 -23.17 7.73 -11.21
N VAL A 274 -23.98 6.84 -10.66
CA VAL A 274 -25.40 7.15 -10.34
C VAL A 274 -25.55 8.26 -9.30
N ALA A 275 -24.50 8.58 -8.52
CA ALA A 275 -24.47 9.72 -7.61
C ALA A 275 -24.67 11.06 -8.31
N GLN A 276 -24.44 11.15 -9.63
CA GLN A 276 -24.73 12.36 -10.39
C GLN A 276 -26.20 12.79 -10.34
N THR A 277 -27.11 11.86 -10.09
CA THR A 277 -28.55 12.10 -10.02
C THR A 277 -29.05 12.22 -8.58
N ALA A 278 -28.15 12.07 -7.60
CA ALA A 278 -28.49 11.93 -6.18
C ALA A 278 -28.51 13.27 -5.41
N GLY A 279 -28.32 14.40 -6.08
CA GLY A 279 -28.08 15.69 -5.43
C GLY A 279 -26.60 15.95 -5.13
N ARG A 280 -26.28 17.13 -4.60
CA ARG A 280 -24.89 17.57 -4.37
C ARG A 280 -24.23 16.82 -3.22
N THR A 281 -25.02 16.37 -2.24
CA THR A 281 -24.51 15.66 -1.07
C THR A 281 -25.22 14.32 -0.84
N ASP A 282 -25.64 13.67 -1.92
CA ASP A 282 -26.36 12.38 -1.94
C ASP A 282 -27.75 12.38 -1.29
N GLU A 283 -28.43 13.52 -1.20
CA GLU A 283 -29.77 13.64 -0.59
C GLU A 283 -30.76 12.58 -1.11
N ASN A 284 -30.65 12.22 -2.39
CA ASN A 284 -31.54 11.30 -3.09
C ASN A 284 -30.86 9.99 -3.51
N ILE A 285 -29.70 9.63 -2.93
CA ILE A 285 -28.92 8.46 -3.40
C ILE A 285 -29.70 7.14 -3.34
N LEU A 286 -30.58 6.96 -2.35
CA LEU A 286 -31.41 5.76 -2.24
C LEU A 286 -32.44 5.62 -3.38
N GLN A 287 -32.74 6.69 -4.10
CA GLN A 287 -33.62 6.67 -5.28
C GLN A 287 -32.85 6.39 -6.57
N ALA A 288 -31.51 6.46 -6.53
CA ALA A 288 -30.67 6.24 -7.68
C ALA A 288 -30.68 4.76 -8.08
N ARG A 289 -30.61 4.52 -9.40
CA ARG A 289 -30.68 3.17 -9.97
C ARG A 289 -29.61 2.25 -9.35
N GLY A 290 -30.04 1.06 -8.96
CA GLY A 290 -29.13 -0.01 -8.53
C GLY A 290 -28.55 0.15 -7.13
N ILE A 291 -28.90 1.22 -6.39
CA ILE A 291 -28.51 1.40 -5.00
C ILE A 291 -29.29 0.44 -4.11
N ILE A 292 -28.57 -0.26 -3.23
CA ILE A 292 -29.14 -1.20 -2.24
C ILE A 292 -29.28 -0.49 -0.89
N GLY A 293 -28.31 0.34 -0.51
CA GLY A 293 -28.36 1.11 0.74
C GLY A 293 -27.32 2.22 0.81
N ALA A 294 -27.50 3.12 1.78
CA ALA A 294 -26.63 4.27 2.01
C ALA A 294 -26.72 4.80 3.46
N GLN A 295 -25.69 5.53 3.90
CA GLN A 295 -25.63 6.25 5.18
C GLN A 295 -24.90 7.59 5.00
N ARG A 296 -25.53 8.72 5.36
CA ARG A 296 -25.04 10.10 5.07
C ARG A 296 -24.48 10.88 6.26
N TYR A 297 -24.82 10.54 7.50
CA TYR A 297 -24.30 11.18 8.72
C TYR A 297 -24.46 12.72 8.78
N PRO A 298 -25.68 13.28 8.65
CA PRO A 298 -25.91 14.71 8.85
C PRO A 298 -25.65 15.13 10.31
N ASP A 299 -25.29 16.40 10.51
CA ASP A 299 -25.10 16.98 11.84
C ASP A 299 -26.35 16.81 12.71
N GLY A 300 -26.14 16.51 13.99
CA GLY A 300 -27.21 16.25 14.95
C GLY A 300 -27.89 14.88 14.81
N GLY A 301 -27.44 14.03 13.88
CA GLY A 301 -27.87 12.64 13.80
C GLY A 301 -27.46 11.82 15.02
N LEU A 302 -28.09 10.65 15.22
CA LEU A 302 -27.77 9.75 16.32
C LEU A 302 -26.95 8.57 15.82
N LEU A 303 -25.97 8.09 16.62
CA LEU A 303 -25.16 6.92 16.26
C LEU A 303 -26.04 5.67 16.02
N GLU A 304 -27.11 5.53 16.79
CA GLU A 304 -28.06 4.40 16.72
C GLU A 304 -28.85 4.34 15.41
N ASP A 305 -28.89 5.42 14.62
CA ASP A 305 -29.46 5.40 13.27
C ASP A 305 -28.63 4.54 12.32
N TYR A 306 -27.33 4.38 12.62
CA TYR A 306 -26.34 3.75 11.75
C TYR A 306 -25.75 2.47 12.33
N VAL A 307 -25.67 2.37 13.66
CA VAL A 307 -25.00 1.28 14.38
C VAL A 307 -25.95 0.68 15.41
N VAL A 308 -26.05 -0.64 15.44
CA VAL A 308 -26.83 -1.35 16.46
C VAL A 308 -26.05 -1.36 17.77
N PRO A 309 -26.63 -0.91 18.90
CA PRO A 309 -25.99 -1.02 20.20
C PRO A 309 -25.78 -2.47 20.64
N GLY A 310 -24.65 -2.75 21.28
CA GLY A 310 -24.34 -4.06 21.84
C GLY A 310 -23.85 -5.09 20.81
N LEU A 311 -23.73 -6.34 21.28
CA LEU A 311 -23.12 -7.43 20.51
C LEU A 311 -24.18 -8.40 20.00
N THR A 312 -24.06 -8.81 18.74
CA THR A 312 -24.82 -9.91 18.15
C THR A 312 -23.84 -10.92 17.55
N ASN A 313 -23.99 -12.21 17.85
CA ASN A 313 -23.07 -13.23 17.31
C ASN A 313 -23.33 -13.50 15.82
N THR A 314 -22.76 -12.67 14.95
CA THR A 314 -22.90 -12.75 13.48
C THR A 314 -22.27 -13.99 12.84
N TYR A 315 -21.65 -14.86 13.65
CA TYR A 315 -21.07 -16.14 13.26
C TYR A 315 -21.94 -17.35 13.65
N ALA A 316 -23.13 -17.12 14.21
CA ALA A 316 -24.06 -18.18 14.59
C ALA A 316 -25.35 -18.11 13.78
N SER A 317 -25.72 -19.20 13.11
CA SER A 317 -26.94 -19.30 12.30
C SER A 317 -28.22 -19.02 13.07
N ARG A 318 -28.26 -19.25 14.39
CA ARG A 318 -29.43 -18.93 15.24
C ARG A 318 -29.85 -17.46 15.21
N GLU A 319 -28.91 -16.54 14.93
CA GLU A 319 -29.19 -15.10 14.87
C GLU A 319 -29.83 -14.69 13.54
N PHE A 320 -29.89 -15.62 12.59
CA PHE A 320 -30.36 -15.39 11.23
C PHE A 320 -31.66 -16.15 10.95
N ASP A 321 -32.41 -15.67 9.96
CA ASP A 321 -33.60 -16.29 9.42
C ASP A 321 -33.27 -17.72 8.93
N PRO A 322 -33.85 -18.77 9.53
CA PRO A 322 -33.61 -20.15 9.10
C PRO A 322 -34.00 -20.42 7.64
N ALA A 323 -34.89 -19.62 7.05
CA ALA A 323 -35.27 -19.76 5.64
C ALA A 323 -34.10 -19.55 4.67
N LEU A 324 -33.01 -18.89 5.10
CA LEU A 324 -31.78 -18.79 4.31
C LEU A 324 -31.23 -20.17 3.93
N TRP A 325 -31.44 -21.18 4.78
CA TRP A 325 -31.00 -22.56 4.61
C TRP A 325 -32.17 -23.56 4.44
N GLY A 326 -33.38 -23.08 4.11
CA GLY A 326 -34.56 -23.92 3.88
C GLY A 326 -35.39 -24.26 5.11
N GLY A 327 -35.18 -23.57 6.24
CA GLY A 327 -36.03 -23.67 7.42
C GLY A 327 -37.28 -22.78 7.37
N THR A 328 -38.04 -22.75 8.47
CA THR A 328 -39.20 -21.85 8.60
C THR A 328 -38.75 -20.39 8.67
N PRO A 329 -39.35 -19.48 7.87
CA PRO A 329 -39.02 -18.05 7.92
C PRO A 329 -39.23 -17.41 9.29
N ASP A 330 -38.27 -16.58 9.70
CA ASP A 330 -38.35 -15.73 10.89
C ASP A 330 -37.80 -14.33 10.59
N THR A 331 -38.71 -13.39 10.30
CA THR A 331 -38.37 -12.01 9.94
C THR A 331 -37.96 -11.15 11.14
N THR A 332 -37.98 -11.71 12.36
CA THR A 332 -37.47 -11.02 13.56
C THR A 332 -35.96 -11.13 13.72
N LYS A 333 -35.30 -11.93 12.86
CA LYS A 333 -33.86 -12.22 12.86
C LYS A 333 -33.11 -11.53 11.72
N LEU A 334 -31.78 -11.63 11.73
CA LEU A 334 -30.94 -11.15 10.63
C LEU A 334 -31.24 -11.93 9.33
N PRO A 335 -31.12 -11.31 8.14
CA PRO A 335 -30.74 -9.92 7.90
C PRO A 335 -31.92 -8.93 7.95
N HIS A 336 -33.15 -9.39 8.22
CA HIS A 336 -34.35 -8.53 8.23
C HIS A 336 -34.29 -7.50 9.37
N ARG A 337 -33.95 -7.97 10.56
CA ARG A 337 -33.70 -7.13 11.72
C ARG A 337 -32.46 -6.27 11.47
N HIS A 338 -32.53 -4.99 11.84
CA HIS A 338 -31.42 -4.02 11.71
C HIS A 338 -30.91 -3.80 10.28
N LEU A 339 -31.73 -4.06 9.26
CA LEU A 339 -31.36 -3.86 7.86
C LEU A 339 -30.80 -2.44 7.63
N GLY A 340 -29.67 -2.37 6.94
CA GLY A 340 -28.99 -1.11 6.63
C GLY A 340 -28.13 -0.54 7.77
N LYS A 341 -28.11 -1.14 8.96
CA LYS A 341 -27.27 -0.73 10.09
C LYS A 341 -26.06 -1.65 10.28
N PHE A 342 -25.00 -1.11 10.88
CA PHE A 342 -23.84 -1.88 11.29
C PHE A 342 -24.14 -2.73 12.52
N VAL A 343 -23.81 -4.01 12.46
CA VAL A 343 -23.92 -4.98 13.55
C VAL A 343 -22.53 -5.53 13.87
N THR A 344 -22.13 -5.54 15.14
CA THR A 344 -20.83 -6.08 15.59
C THR A 344 -21.01 -7.32 16.45
N ALA A 345 -20.02 -8.20 16.43
CA ALA A 345 -19.98 -9.41 17.24
C ALA A 345 -18.99 -9.36 18.40
N ASN A 346 -18.07 -8.40 18.43
CA ASN A 346 -16.93 -8.46 19.35
C ASN A 346 -16.31 -7.13 19.79
N ILE A 347 -16.66 -6.00 19.17
CA ILE A 347 -16.14 -4.68 19.59
C ILE A 347 -17.33 -3.77 19.79
N ASP A 348 -17.83 -3.69 21.02
CA ASP A 348 -18.87 -2.72 21.37
C ASP A 348 -18.30 -1.29 21.31
N ASN A 349 -19.15 -0.30 21.02
CA ASN A 349 -18.77 1.11 20.92
C ASN A 349 -17.56 1.39 19.99
N TRP A 350 -17.42 0.61 18.91
CA TRP A 350 -16.30 0.68 17.96
C TRP A 350 -16.23 1.99 17.15
N ALA A 351 -17.30 2.77 17.12
CA ALA A 351 -17.39 4.05 16.45
C ALA A 351 -18.09 5.10 17.31
N THR A 352 -17.76 6.36 17.02
CA THR A 352 -18.45 7.55 17.51
C THR A 352 -18.94 8.35 16.31
N LEU A 353 -20.06 9.05 16.44
CA LEU A 353 -20.52 10.01 15.43
C LEU A 353 -19.97 11.39 15.80
N VAL A 354 -19.34 12.08 14.84
CA VAL A 354 -18.87 13.45 15.01
C VAL A 354 -19.56 14.38 14.03
N ASP A 355 -19.98 15.55 14.50
CA ASP A 355 -20.56 16.60 13.65
C ASP A 355 -19.48 17.31 12.81
N SER A 356 -19.92 18.04 11.78
CA SER A 356 -19.07 18.85 10.92
C SER A 356 -18.29 19.96 11.67
N SER A 357 -18.71 20.29 12.89
CA SER A 357 -18.04 21.23 13.81
C SER A 357 -16.87 20.62 14.60
N PHE A 358 -16.69 19.29 14.59
CA PHE A 358 -15.59 18.62 15.29
C PHE A 358 -14.21 19.09 14.80
N ARG A 359 -13.23 19.19 15.69
CA ARG A 359 -11.88 19.71 15.37
C ARG A 359 -10.73 18.84 15.89
N GLY A 360 -11.03 17.69 16.50
CA GLY A 360 -9.99 16.78 16.97
C GLY A 360 -9.28 16.07 15.81
N GLU A 361 -8.02 15.68 16.03
CA GLU A 361 -7.28 14.76 15.15
C GLU A 361 -7.13 15.24 13.70
N GLY A 362 -7.07 16.56 13.51
CA GLY A 362 -6.99 17.19 12.19
C GLY A 362 -8.27 17.07 11.37
N PHE A 363 -9.42 16.72 11.97
CA PHE A 363 -10.68 16.58 11.24
C PHE A 363 -11.12 17.91 10.62
N GLN A 364 -11.55 17.80 9.36
CA GLN A 364 -12.31 18.82 8.63
C GLN A 364 -13.47 18.09 7.97
N PRO A 365 -14.70 18.64 7.97
CA PRO A 365 -15.82 17.98 7.34
C PRO A 365 -15.62 17.89 5.83
N LEU A 366 -16.27 16.90 5.20
CA LEU A 366 -16.28 16.78 3.74
C LEU A 366 -17.00 17.99 3.11
N VAL A 367 -18.15 18.35 3.68
CA VAL A 367 -18.89 19.59 3.45
C VAL A 367 -19.59 20.02 4.74
N PRO A 368 -19.92 21.31 4.92
CA PRO A 368 -20.68 21.78 6.08
C PRO A 368 -22.00 21.01 6.25
N GLY A 369 -22.35 20.68 7.50
CA GLY A 369 -23.60 19.97 7.82
C GLY A 369 -23.54 18.45 7.67
N MET A 370 -22.40 17.89 7.24
CA MET A 370 -22.16 16.45 7.17
C MET A 370 -21.00 16.04 8.08
N GLY A 371 -21.37 15.25 9.09
CA GLY A 371 -20.46 14.61 10.02
C GLY A 371 -19.81 13.35 9.46
N ALA A 372 -19.28 12.52 10.37
CA ALA A 372 -18.63 11.27 10.03
C ALA A 372 -18.68 10.25 11.17
N LEU A 373 -18.62 8.96 10.82
CA LEU A 373 -18.22 7.93 11.78
C LEU A 373 -16.71 8.06 12.02
N ARG A 374 -16.35 8.30 13.28
CA ARG A 374 -14.99 8.30 13.79
C ARG A 374 -14.68 6.96 14.45
N MET A 375 -13.62 6.31 13.99
CA MET A 375 -13.09 5.05 14.53
C MET A 375 -11.68 5.27 15.06
N PHE A 376 -11.50 5.08 16.37
CA PHE A 376 -10.24 5.31 17.06
C PHE A 376 -9.57 4.00 17.44
N MET A 377 -8.30 3.86 17.07
CA MET A 377 -7.45 2.74 17.44
C MET A 377 -6.43 3.18 18.49
N PRO A 378 -6.44 2.59 19.69
CA PRO A 378 -5.52 2.99 20.74
C PRO A 378 -4.11 2.44 20.51
N LYS A 379 -3.13 3.10 21.13
CA LYS A 379 -1.80 2.53 21.40
C LYS A 379 -1.92 1.43 22.46
N GLN A 380 -1.22 0.31 22.24
CA GLN A 380 -1.21 -0.86 23.12
C GLN A 380 0.19 -1.42 23.39
N VAL A 381 1.21 -0.96 22.65
CA VAL A 381 2.64 -1.29 22.86
C VAL A 381 3.41 -0.01 23.07
N SER A 382 4.38 0.00 23.98
CA SER A 382 5.16 1.19 24.30
C SER A 382 6.68 1.05 24.14
N GLN A 383 7.24 -0.16 24.20
CA GLN A 383 8.69 -0.37 24.12
C GLN A 383 9.08 -1.69 23.45
N ASP A 384 10.35 -1.77 23.03
CA ASP A 384 10.97 -3.00 22.55
C ASP A 384 10.93 -4.10 23.62
N GLY A 385 10.60 -5.33 23.22
CA GLY A 385 10.67 -6.52 24.06
C GLY A 385 9.42 -6.82 24.88
N GLU A 386 8.36 -6.02 24.73
CA GLU A 386 7.06 -6.36 25.30
C GLU A 386 6.49 -7.67 24.73
N VAL A 387 5.77 -8.42 25.55
CA VAL A 387 4.99 -9.60 25.13
C VAL A 387 3.55 -9.15 24.86
N VAL A 388 3.16 -9.13 23.59
CA VAL A 388 1.95 -8.41 23.14
C VAL A 388 0.81 -9.32 22.69
N GLY A 389 1.03 -10.64 22.62
CA GLY A 389 0.02 -11.62 22.20
C GLY A 389 -0.14 -11.72 20.67
N TYR A 390 -0.83 -12.78 20.24
CA TYR A 390 -1.13 -13.08 18.83
C TYR A 390 -2.55 -12.61 18.45
N SER A 391 -2.81 -11.30 18.42
CA SER A 391 -4.18 -10.83 18.07
C SER A 391 -4.33 -9.44 17.45
N GLY A 392 -3.25 -8.70 17.20
CA GLY A 392 -3.32 -7.33 16.67
C GLY A 392 -4.24 -6.39 17.46
N THR A 393 -4.48 -5.19 16.95
CA THR A 393 -5.34 -4.19 17.62
C THR A 393 -6.55 -3.88 16.75
N GLY A 394 -7.73 -4.32 17.19
CA GLY A 394 -9.00 -4.00 16.54
C GLY A 394 -9.58 -2.69 17.05
N ALA A 395 -10.05 -1.86 16.12
CA ALA A 395 -10.75 -0.62 16.40
C ALA A 395 -12.16 -0.61 15.80
N ALA A 396 -12.35 -1.21 14.61
CA ALA A 396 -13.66 -1.41 14.02
C ALA A 396 -13.80 -2.84 13.49
N ASN A 397 -14.92 -3.47 13.79
CA ASN A 397 -15.30 -4.79 13.28
C ASN A 397 -16.82 -4.93 13.26
N ALA A 398 -17.46 -4.53 12.16
CA ALA A 398 -18.92 -4.52 12.07
C ALA A 398 -19.39 -4.82 10.64
N SER A 399 -20.61 -5.33 10.50
CA SER A 399 -21.19 -5.75 9.23
C SER A 399 -22.52 -5.08 8.95
N ILE A 400 -22.75 -4.68 7.70
CA ILE A 400 -24.10 -4.39 7.18
C ILE A 400 -24.52 -5.59 6.33
N PHE A 401 -25.60 -6.27 6.72
CA PHE A 401 -26.07 -7.45 6.00
C PHE A 401 -26.88 -7.08 4.75
N MET A 402 -26.71 -7.87 3.69
CA MET A 402 -27.55 -7.77 2.50
C MET A 402 -29.00 -8.17 2.84
N PRO A 403 -30.01 -7.53 2.23
CA PRO A 403 -31.39 -7.97 2.40
C PRO A 403 -31.55 -9.41 1.92
N GLU A 404 -32.49 -10.16 2.50
CA GLU A 404 -32.67 -11.60 2.28
C GLU A 404 -32.61 -12.02 0.79
N PRO A 405 -33.27 -11.33 -0.16
CA PRO A 405 -33.26 -11.76 -1.55
C PRO A 405 -31.85 -11.79 -2.15
N LEU A 406 -30.97 -10.90 -1.69
CA LEU A 406 -29.59 -10.73 -2.18
C LEU A 406 -28.57 -11.51 -1.36
N PHE A 407 -28.87 -11.82 -0.10
CA PHE A 407 -27.96 -12.49 0.83
C PHE A 407 -27.44 -13.82 0.27
N GLY A 408 -26.13 -13.93 0.02
CA GLY A 408 -25.54 -15.13 -0.56
C GLY A 408 -25.87 -15.36 -2.04
N ARG A 409 -26.54 -14.41 -2.72
CA ARG A 409 -26.87 -14.48 -4.16
C ARG A 409 -26.20 -13.39 -4.98
N LEU A 410 -25.99 -12.21 -4.42
CA LEU A 410 -25.44 -11.05 -5.14
C LEU A 410 -24.02 -11.35 -5.65
N PRO A 411 -23.76 -11.37 -6.97
CA PRO A 411 -22.45 -11.73 -7.51
C PRO A 411 -21.56 -10.52 -7.76
N ARG A 412 -22.12 -9.30 -7.80
CA ARG A 412 -21.39 -8.08 -8.14
C ARG A 412 -21.89 -6.93 -7.29
N ILE A 413 -20.98 -6.14 -6.76
CA ILE A 413 -21.32 -5.00 -5.91
C ILE A 413 -20.28 -3.89 -6.01
N PHE A 414 -20.76 -2.65 -5.96
CA PHE A 414 -19.99 -1.44 -5.77
C PHE A 414 -20.18 -0.94 -4.34
N VAL A 415 -19.10 -0.51 -3.69
CA VAL A 415 -19.12 0.08 -2.35
C VAL A 415 -18.34 1.38 -2.40
N ARG A 416 -19.02 2.50 -2.16
CA ARG A 416 -18.42 3.84 -2.13
C ARG A 416 -18.56 4.46 -0.74
N TYR A 417 -17.48 5.06 -0.26
CA TYR A 417 -17.50 5.90 0.93
C TYR A 417 -16.38 6.94 0.86
N TYR A 418 -16.51 8.00 1.65
CA TYR A 418 -15.45 8.98 1.81
C TYR A 418 -14.58 8.62 3.00
N PHE A 419 -13.27 8.58 2.78
CA PHE A 419 -12.28 8.20 3.77
C PHE A 419 -11.37 9.39 4.10
N ARG A 420 -11.10 9.59 5.39
CA ARG A 420 -10.07 10.49 5.89
C ARG A 420 -9.28 9.81 7.00
N LEU A 421 -7.96 9.88 6.88
CA LEU A 421 -7.03 9.48 7.95
C LEU A 421 -6.73 10.71 8.82
N GLY A 422 -6.93 10.60 10.13
CA GLY A 422 -6.66 11.65 11.09
C GLY A 422 -5.25 11.60 11.69
N THR A 423 -4.91 12.62 12.47
CA THR A 423 -3.63 12.77 13.17
C THR A 423 -3.85 12.88 14.68
N PRO A 424 -4.13 11.78 15.39
CA PRO A 424 -4.38 11.81 16.83
C PRO A 424 -3.16 12.20 17.67
N GLU A 425 -1.95 12.13 17.10
CA GLU A 425 -0.69 12.45 17.78
C GLU A 425 -0.24 13.91 17.55
N GLY A 426 -1.02 14.73 16.87
CA GLY A 426 -0.70 16.14 16.59
C GLY A 426 -1.04 16.55 15.16
N ASP A 427 -0.30 17.48 14.58
CA ASP A 427 -0.63 18.05 13.27
C ASP A 427 -0.07 17.26 12.08
N ARG A 428 0.81 16.27 12.31
CA ARG A 428 1.50 15.53 11.24
C ARG A 428 1.38 14.02 11.38
N TYR A 429 1.25 13.33 10.23
CA TYR A 429 1.25 11.86 10.13
C TYR A 429 2.60 11.33 9.62
N VAL A 430 3.70 11.64 10.30
CA VAL A 430 5.04 11.17 9.86
C VAL A 430 5.45 9.99 10.72
N ARG A 431 6.06 8.99 10.08
CA ARG A 431 6.44 7.73 10.68
C ARG A 431 7.93 7.54 10.50
N ASN A 432 8.64 7.24 11.59
CA ASN A 432 10.09 7.03 11.57
C ASN A 432 10.42 5.57 11.82
N SER A 433 11.43 5.02 11.13
CA SER A 433 11.85 3.64 11.33
C SER A 433 12.37 3.38 12.76
N LYS A 434 12.82 4.43 13.44
CA LYS A 434 13.24 4.41 14.86
C LYS A 434 12.08 4.19 15.82
N ASP A 435 10.86 4.55 15.46
CA ASP A 435 9.70 4.41 16.36
C ASP A 435 9.00 3.05 16.20
N ARG A 436 9.33 2.29 15.15
CA ARG A 436 8.83 0.92 14.98
C ARG A 436 9.51 -0.02 15.97
N LEU A 437 8.73 -0.69 16.79
CA LEU A 437 9.24 -1.55 17.86
C LEU A 437 9.46 -2.99 17.38
N GLN A 438 10.28 -3.73 18.11
CA GLN A 438 10.46 -5.17 18.02
C GLN A 438 9.87 -5.81 19.29
N VAL A 439 8.96 -6.77 19.15
CA VAL A 439 8.14 -7.30 20.25
C VAL A 439 8.07 -8.82 20.22
N TYR A 440 7.67 -9.44 21.33
CA TYR A 440 7.37 -10.87 21.40
C TYR A 440 5.86 -11.10 21.31
N LYS A 441 5.44 -12.18 20.64
CA LYS A 441 4.02 -12.56 20.64
C LYS A 441 3.66 -13.33 21.89
N GLU A 442 4.59 -14.14 22.39
CA GLU A 442 4.40 -14.99 23.57
C GLU A 442 5.64 -14.98 24.47
N ALA A 443 5.43 -15.20 25.76
CA ALA A 443 6.53 -15.35 26.71
C ALA A 443 7.35 -16.60 26.36
N GLY A 444 8.67 -16.46 26.26
CA GLY A 444 9.57 -17.57 25.91
C GLY A 444 9.62 -17.94 24.42
N GLN A 445 8.99 -17.17 23.53
CA GLN A 445 9.16 -17.32 22.08
C GLN A 445 10.64 -17.14 21.70
N LYS A 446 11.17 -18.03 20.83
CA LYS A 446 12.60 -18.04 20.45
C LYS A 446 13.11 -16.76 19.77
N GLY A 447 12.24 -15.88 19.26
CA GLY A 447 12.67 -14.64 18.62
C GLY A 447 11.59 -13.57 18.53
N PRO A 448 11.94 -12.29 18.70
CA PRO A 448 11.03 -11.17 18.57
C PRO A 448 10.80 -10.79 17.11
N GLU A 449 9.70 -10.08 16.84
CA GLU A 449 9.26 -9.65 15.52
C GLU A 449 9.10 -8.13 15.47
N TRP A 450 9.37 -7.53 14.31
CA TRP A 450 9.05 -6.12 14.10
C TRP A 450 7.56 -5.91 14.04
N GLU A 451 7.10 -4.77 14.55
CA GLU A 451 5.72 -4.36 14.36
C GLU A 451 5.37 -4.23 12.87
N ASP A 452 4.16 -4.68 12.53
CA ASP A 452 3.67 -4.70 11.16
C ASP A 452 3.54 -3.27 10.58
N TRP A 453 3.12 -2.28 11.40
CA TRP A 453 2.69 -0.94 10.99
C TRP A 453 1.87 -0.99 9.69
N GLY A 454 0.83 -1.80 9.76
CA GLY A 454 -0.09 -2.06 8.68
C GLY A 454 -1.25 -2.90 9.20
N GLY A 455 -2.22 -3.21 8.37
CA GLY A 455 -3.35 -4.01 8.77
C GLY A 455 -4.48 -3.95 7.76
N LYS A 456 -5.73 -3.92 8.26
CA LYS A 456 -6.94 -3.92 7.42
C LYS A 456 -7.74 -2.65 7.64
N PHE A 457 -8.33 -2.13 6.57
CA PHE A 457 -9.17 -0.93 6.64
C PHE A 457 -10.38 -1.02 5.72
N GLY A 458 -11.31 -0.10 5.91
CA GLY A 458 -12.42 0.13 4.98
C GLY A 458 -13.56 -0.86 5.10
N LEU A 459 -14.55 -0.66 4.21
CA LEU A 459 -15.76 -1.45 4.11
C LEU A 459 -15.74 -2.26 2.82
N MET A 460 -15.77 -3.59 2.92
CA MET A 460 -15.67 -4.48 1.76
C MET A 460 -16.62 -5.66 1.90
N PRO A 461 -17.16 -6.22 0.79
CA PRO A 461 -18.08 -7.34 0.85
C PRO A 461 -17.41 -8.63 1.35
N ASP A 462 -18.19 -9.48 2.01
CA ASP A 462 -17.76 -10.80 2.46
C ASP A 462 -18.87 -11.87 2.32
N HIS A 463 -18.45 -13.12 2.44
CA HIS A 463 -19.26 -14.28 2.78
C HIS A 463 -18.47 -15.14 3.78
N THR A 464 -18.21 -14.58 4.96
CA THR A 464 -17.57 -15.31 6.05
C THR A 464 -18.50 -16.34 6.66
N SER A 465 -17.96 -17.51 6.96
CA SER A 465 -18.68 -18.62 7.57
C SER A 465 -17.79 -19.32 8.60
N THR A 466 -18.33 -20.25 9.38
CA THR A 466 -17.54 -21.10 10.28
C THR A 466 -16.56 -22.00 9.52
N TYR A 467 -16.84 -22.27 8.25
CA TYR A 467 -16.10 -23.19 7.39
C TYR A 467 -14.98 -22.51 6.59
N GLY A 468 -14.93 -21.18 6.57
CA GLY A 468 -13.91 -20.42 5.86
C GLY A 468 -14.24 -18.95 5.67
N GLY A 469 -13.35 -18.25 4.97
CA GLY A 469 -13.50 -16.82 4.67
C GLY A 469 -12.73 -15.87 5.58
N THR A 470 -11.89 -16.35 6.48
CA THR A 470 -11.01 -15.49 7.31
C THR A 470 -9.61 -16.08 7.44
N THR A 471 -8.59 -15.28 7.80
CA THR A 471 -7.27 -15.75 8.25
C THR A 471 -6.67 -16.92 7.45
N GLY A 472 -6.31 -16.69 6.18
CA GLY A 472 -5.74 -17.74 5.31
C GLY A 472 -6.73 -18.81 4.79
N SER A 473 -8.01 -18.72 5.16
CA SER A 473 -9.06 -19.68 4.76
C SER A 473 -10.07 -19.11 3.76
N SER A 474 -9.77 -18.00 3.10
CA SER A 474 -10.68 -17.43 2.09
C SER A 474 -10.57 -18.20 0.78
N GLY A 475 -11.71 -18.50 0.17
CA GLY A 475 -11.79 -19.24 -1.08
C GLY A 475 -12.57 -20.54 -0.96
N GLY A 476 -12.72 -21.23 -2.09
CA GLY A 476 -13.38 -22.52 -2.15
C GLY A 476 -14.88 -22.47 -1.80
N GLY A 477 -15.41 -23.60 -1.33
CA GLY A 477 -16.80 -23.76 -0.90
C GLY A 477 -17.09 -23.35 0.55
N GLY A 478 -16.08 -22.91 1.30
CA GLY A 478 -16.19 -22.63 2.73
C GLY A 478 -16.57 -21.18 3.06
N GLY A 479 -16.29 -20.23 2.18
CA GLY A 479 -16.50 -18.81 2.44
C GLY A 479 -15.33 -17.96 1.97
N TRP A 480 -15.54 -16.67 1.88
CA TRP A 480 -14.53 -15.71 1.44
C TRP A 480 -14.74 -14.36 2.12
N GLN A 481 -13.69 -13.55 2.14
CA GLN A 481 -13.81 -12.14 2.49
C GLN A 481 -13.00 -11.32 1.50
N MET A 482 -13.44 -10.10 1.23
CA MET A 482 -12.54 -9.07 0.74
C MET A 482 -12.38 -8.01 1.81
N ARG A 483 -11.16 -7.50 1.97
CA ARG A 483 -10.79 -6.42 2.88
C ARG A 483 -9.72 -5.59 2.21
N LEU A 484 -9.66 -4.30 2.54
CA LEU A 484 -8.52 -3.49 2.13
C LEU A 484 -7.38 -3.64 3.14
N ALA A 485 -6.15 -3.52 2.65
CA ALA A 485 -4.93 -3.53 3.42
C ALA A 485 -4.34 -2.12 3.46
N TRP A 486 -3.77 -1.74 4.61
CA TRP A 486 -3.00 -0.51 4.73
C TRP A 486 -1.61 -0.78 5.30
N GLN A 487 -0.63 0.06 4.99
CA GLN A 487 0.70 0.06 5.61
C GLN A 487 1.27 1.49 5.69
N ASP A 488 2.04 1.77 6.74
CA ASP A 488 2.82 3.01 6.85
C ASP A 488 4.14 2.91 6.08
N SER A 489 4.57 4.03 5.49
CA SER A 489 5.97 4.23 5.09
C SER A 489 6.74 4.81 6.26
N ASP A 490 7.92 4.25 6.52
CA ASP A 490 8.87 4.73 7.52
C ASP A 490 10.26 4.81 6.90
N SER A 491 10.28 5.42 5.73
CA SER A 491 11.47 5.49 4.89
C SER A 491 12.50 6.51 5.40
N ASP A 492 12.13 7.34 6.38
CA ASP A 492 12.99 8.35 7.04
C ASP A 492 13.59 9.37 6.07
N THR A 493 12.86 9.72 5.01
CA THR A 493 13.36 10.67 3.99
C THR A 493 12.41 11.82 3.72
N ASN A 494 11.26 11.88 4.41
CA ASN A 494 10.17 12.80 4.10
C ASN A 494 9.79 12.72 2.60
N GLY A 495 9.81 11.49 2.09
CA GLY A 495 9.64 11.21 0.68
C GLY A 495 8.16 11.15 0.28
N PRO A 496 7.89 10.90 -1.01
CA PRO A 496 6.53 10.91 -1.52
C PRO A 496 5.64 9.78 -0.93
N ASN A 497 6.18 8.75 -0.26
CA ASN A 497 5.40 7.74 0.46
C ASN A 497 5.11 8.08 1.93
N ASP A 498 5.79 9.08 2.51
CA ASP A 498 5.62 9.43 3.92
C ASP A 498 4.38 10.33 4.11
N GLY A 499 3.83 10.45 5.33
CA GLY A 499 2.67 11.34 5.57
C GLY A 499 1.30 10.70 5.33
N GLY A 500 1.22 9.38 5.15
CA GLY A 500 0.00 8.66 4.82
C GLY A 500 0.13 7.15 4.92
N ILE A 501 -0.90 6.46 4.45
CA ILE A 501 -0.92 4.99 4.36
C ILE A 501 -0.92 4.55 2.89
N ARG A 502 -0.23 3.46 2.59
CA ARG A 502 -0.36 2.74 1.31
C ARG A 502 -1.61 1.87 1.34
N PRO A 503 -2.59 2.06 0.45
CA PRO A 503 -3.76 1.19 0.34
C PRO A 503 -3.55 0.04 -0.66
N GLY A 504 -4.31 -1.04 -0.45
CA GLY A 504 -4.39 -2.18 -1.37
C GLY A 504 -5.51 -3.14 -0.98
N PHE A 505 -5.61 -4.27 -1.68
CA PHE A 505 -6.49 -5.39 -1.34
C PHE A 505 -5.72 -6.43 -0.51
N HIS A 506 -6.32 -6.88 0.59
CA HIS A 506 -5.75 -7.91 1.47
C HIS A 506 -5.97 -9.31 0.88
N LEU A 507 -5.24 -9.65 -0.18
CA LEU A 507 -5.36 -10.94 -0.86
C LEU A 507 -4.65 -12.10 -0.15
N PHE A 508 -3.90 -11.82 0.92
CA PHE A 508 -3.14 -12.82 1.67
C PHE A 508 -4.01 -14.00 2.16
N ASP A 509 -5.28 -13.74 2.48
CA ASP A 509 -6.17 -14.79 3.00
C ASP A 509 -6.64 -15.80 1.95
N PHE A 510 -6.45 -15.50 0.66
CA PHE A 510 -6.75 -16.40 -0.45
C PHE A 510 -5.54 -17.30 -0.73
N GLY A 511 -5.22 -18.13 0.26
CA GLY A 511 -4.04 -19.01 0.28
C GLY A 511 -4.34 -20.43 -0.17
N VAL A 512 -3.99 -21.40 0.67
CA VAL A 512 -4.06 -22.85 0.39
C VAL A 512 -5.47 -23.41 0.19
N LYS A 513 -6.52 -22.65 0.55
CA LYS A 513 -7.92 -23.03 0.30
C LYS A 513 -8.36 -22.75 -1.15
N GLN A 514 -7.58 -21.97 -1.88
CA GLN A 514 -7.85 -21.72 -3.29
C GLN A 514 -7.37 -22.87 -4.17
N PRO A 515 -7.94 -23.02 -5.38
CA PRO A 515 -7.33 -23.82 -6.43
C PRO A 515 -5.85 -23.45 -6.60
N ALA A 516 -4.98 -24.43 -6.87
CA ALA A 516 -3.52 -24.21 -6.84
C ALA A 516 -3.02 -23.05 -7.71
N SER A 517 -3.65 -22.80 -8.86
CA SER A 517 -3.34 -21.69 -9.78
C SER A 517 -3.91 -20.32 -9.36
N HIS A 518 -4.66 -20.27 -8.27
CA HIS A 518 -5.39 -19.09 -7.77
C HIS A 518 -5.07 -18.78 -6.30
N ASN A 519 -3.91 -19.23 -5.82
CA ASN A 519 -3.35 -18.79 -4.55
C ASN A 519 -2.74 -17.38 -4.73
N TYR A 520 -3.26 -16.41 -3.99
CA TYR A 520 -2.85 -15.00 -4.05
C TYR A 520 -1.97 -14.58 -2.86
N SER A 521 -1.64 -15.48 -1.93
CA SER A 521 -0.95 -15.11 -0.69
C SER A 521 0.50 -14.66 -0.90
N GLY A 522 1.10 -15.03 -2.03
CA GLY A 522 2.45 -14.62 -2.44
C GLY A 522 2.48 -13.51 -3.48
N ASP A 523 1.37 -12.83 -3.73
CA ASP A 523 1.32 -11.79 -4.76
C ASP A 523 2.16 -10.56 -4.41
N ASN A 524 2.81 -10.02 -5.43
CA ASN A 524 3.59 -8.78 -5.33
C ASN A 524 2.68 -7.54 -5.22
N ALA A 525 3.30 -6.39 -4.92
CA ALA A 525 2.60 -5.12 -4.75
C ALA A 525 1.82 -4.67 -5.99
N ASP A 526 2.30 -4.92 -7.21
CA ASP A 526 1.56 -4.59 -8.45
C ASP A 526 0.26 -5.36 -8.63
N LYS A 527 0.06 -6.45 -7.89
CA LYS A 527 -1.14 -7.27 -7.95
C LYS A 527 -2.10 -7.04 -6.78
N THR A 528 -1.72 -6.18 -5.83
CA THR A 528 -2.45 -5.99 -4.58
C THR A 528 -2.62 -4.52 -4.20
N MET A 529 -1.70 -3.64 -4.58
CA MET A 529 -1.66 -2.24 -4.15
C MET A 529 -2.19 -1.29 -5.22
N TRP A 530 -2.80 -0.18 -4.80
CA TRP A 530 -3.51 0.72 -5.71
C TRP A 530 -2.62 1.63 -6.56
N GLY A 531 -1.31 1.70 -6.32
CA GLY A 531 -0.40 2.45 -7.18
C GLY A 531 -0.16 1.81 -8.55
N GLN A 532 -0.77 0.64 -8.82
CA GLN A 532 -0.64 -0.14 -10.06
C GLN A 532 -0.85 0.69 -11.33
N ARG A 533 -1.85 1.58 -11.35
CA ARG A 533 -2.16 2.41 -12.53
C ARG A 533 -1.48 3.77 -12.43
N GLY A 534 -0.17 3.79 -12.70
CA GLY A 534 0.60 5.03 -12.84
C GLY A 534 0.76 5.84 -11.55
N GLY A 535 0.84 5.16 -10.40
CA GLY A 535 1.12 5.75 -9.09
C GLY A 535 -0.03 6.51 -8.42
N LEU A 536 -1.13 6.77 -9.15
CA LEU A 536 -2.32 7.39 -8.57
C LEU A 536 -2.95 6.44 -7.54
N GLY A 537 -3.30 6.94 -6.36
CA GLY A 537 -3.83 6.13 -5.27
C GLY A 537 -2.80 5.25 -4.55
N GLY A 538 -1.51 5.36 -4.89
CA GLY A 538 -0.44 4.63 -4.19
C GLY A 538 -0.30 4.98 -2.71
N ILE A 539 -0.73 6.18 -2.29
CA ILE A 539 -0.75 6.64 -0.90
C ILE A 539 -2.04 7.43 -0.67
N LEU A 540 -2.67 7.19 0.48
CA LEU A 540 -3.71 8.03 1.07
C LEU A 540 -3.06 8.85 2.19
N TYR A 541 -2.65 10.07 1.88
CA TYR A 541 -2.12 11.00 2.87
C TYR A 541 -3.16 11.39 3.92
N ALA A 542 -2.69 11.63 5.14
CA ALA A 542 -3.53 12.09 6.22
C ALA A 542 -4.11 13.48 5.95
N ASN A 543 -5.16 13.81 6.69
CA ASN A 543 -5.81 15.11 6.70
C ASN A 543 -6.36 15.58 5.34
N GLN A 544 -6.70 14.65 4.45
CA GLN A 544 -7.54 14.91 3.26
C GLN A 544 -8.63 13.84 3.10
N TRP A 545 -9.69 14.20 2.37
CA TRP A 545 -10.78 13.29 2.02
C TRP A 545 -10.52 12.64 0.68
N TYR A 546 -10.85 11.36 0.59
CA TYR A 546 -10.86 10.60 -0.64
C TYR A 546 -12.20 9.94 -0.84
N CYS A 547 -12.78 10.06 -2.03
CA CYS A 547 -13.85 9.18 -2.45
C CYS A 547 -13.22 7.82 -2.84
N ILE A 548 -13.37 6.83 -1.95
CA ILE A 548 -12.97 5.45 -2.24
C ILE A 548 -14.19 4.73 -2.77
N GLU A 549 -14.04 4.10 -3.92
CA GLU A 549 -15.04 3.15 -4.43
C GLU A 549 -14.37 1.85 -4.85
N THR A 550 -14.95 0.73 -4.46
CA THR A 550 -14.48 -0.59 -4.88
C THR A 550 -15.58 -1.35 -5.60
N GLU A 551 -15.16 -2.16 -6.57
CA GLU A 551 -16.03 -3.14 -7.21
C GLU A 551 -15.47 -4.53 -6.91
N LEU A 552 -16.35 -5.41 -6.45
CA LEU A 552 -16.11 -6.84 -6.46
C LEU A 552 -17.13 -7.50 -7.38
N LYS A 553 -16.63 -8.15 -8.42
CA LYS A 553 -17.38 -9.12 -9.22
C LYS A 553 -16.87 -10.50 -8.84
N LEU A 554 -17.68 -11.26 -8.14
CA LEU A 554 -17.41 -12.65 -7.82
C LEU A 554 -17.36 -13.47 -9.11
N ASN A 555 -16.56 -14.52 -9.05
CA ASN A 555 -16.49 -15.47 -10.13
C ASN A 555 -17.77 -16.33 -10.21
N THR A 556 -18.03 -16.87 -11.39
CA THR A 556 -19.10 -17.82 -11.66
C THR A 556 -18.79 -19.16 -11.00
N VAL A 557 -19.80 -19.77 -10.38
CA VAL A 557 -19.74 -21.11 -9.77
C VAL A 557 -20.52 -22.11 -10.61
N MET A 558 -20.11 -23.38 -10.58
CA MET A 558 -20.74 -24.46 -11.34
C MET A 558 -20.97 -25.67 -10.43
N ASP A 559 -22.04 -26.43 -10.64
CA ASP A 559 -22.27 -27.66 -9.85
C ASP A 559 -21.38 -28.83 -10.30
N ALA A 560 -20.83 -28.75 -11.52
CA ALA A 560 -19.87 -29.72 -12.06
C ALA A 560 -18.41 -29.27 -11.82
N ALA A 561 -17.49 -30.23 -11.80
CA ALA A 561 -16.05 -29.97 -11.70
C ALA A 561 -15.57 -29.03 -12.83
N PRO A 562 -14.67 -28.05 -12.56
CA PRO A 562 -13.93 -27.85 -11.30
C PRO A 562 -14.69 -27.02 -10.24
N GLY A 563 -15.97 -26.70 -10.44
CA GLY A 563 -16.80 -25.97 -9.48
C GLY A 563 -16.74 -24.45 -9.60
N TYR A 564 -15.98 -23.92 -10.55
CA TYR A 564 -15.80 -22.47 -10.77
C TYR A 564 -15.35 -22.15 -12.21
N VAL A 565 -15.60 -20.92 -12.64
CA VAL A 565 -14.95 -20.25 -13.79
C VAL A 565 -14.07 -19.13 -13.23
N ALA A 566 -12.90 -18.88 -13.82
CA ALA A 566 -12.00 -17.80 -13.40
C ALA A 566 -12.34 -16.49 -14.11
N ASP A 567 -13.49 -15.90 -13.79
CA ASP A 567 -14.05 -14.68 -14.42
C ASP A 567 -14.40 -13.57 -13.42
N GLY A 568 -13.91 -13.69 -12.18
CA GLY A 568 -14.04 -12.69 -11.14
C GLY A 568 -13.13 -11.48 -11.37
N GLU A 569 -13.54 -10.34 -10.84
CA GLU A 569 -12.88 -9.05 -11.04
C GLU A 569 -12.87 -8.23 -9.75
N LEU A 570 -11.80 -7.47 -9.58
CA LEU A 570 -11.56 -6.59 -8.44
C LEU A 570 -11.05 -5.25 -8.95
N ARG A 571 -11.75 -4.17 -8.60
CA ARG A 571 -11.36 -2.81 -8.98
C ARG A 571 -11.46 -1.84 -7.83
N ALA A 572 -10.66 -0.79 -7.89
CA ALA A 572 -10.77 0.37 -6.99
C ALA A 572 -10.65 1.67 -7.78
N TRP A 573 -11.44 2.66 -7.37
CA TRP A 573 -11.38 4.04 -7.84
C TRP A 573 -11.07 4.96 -6.67
N LEU A 574 -10.33 6.01 -7.00
CA LEU A 574 -10.09 7.15 -6.12
C LEU A 574 -10.59 8.40 -6.83
N ASP A 575 -11.55 9.09 -6.24
CA ASP A 575 -12.12 10.33 -6.78
C ASP A 575 -12.59 10.19 -8.24
N GLY A 576 -13.22 9.03 -8.52
CA GLY A 576 -13.73 8.69 -9.84
C GLY A 576 -12.70 8.11 -10.82
N ARG A 577 -11.40 8.08 -10.50
CA ARG A 577 -10.36 7.51 -11.38
C ARG A 577 -10.01 6.09 -10.99
N LEU A 578 -9.96 5.19 -11.97
CA LEU A 578 -9.55 3.81 -11.76
C LEU A 578 -8.07 3.75 -11.35
N VAL A 579 -7.77 3.15 -10.19
CA VAL A 579 -6.41 3.04 -9.64
C VAL A 579 -5.89 1.61 -9.63
N PHE A 580 -6.80 0.64 -9.57
CA PHE A 580 -6.46 -0.78 -9.52
C PHE A 580 -7.45 -1.60 -10.32
N GLU A 581 -6.94 -2.59 -11.04
CA GLU A 581 -7.77 -3.60 -11.69
C GLU A 581 -7.08 -4.96 -11.67
N ARG A 582 -7.86 -5.99 -11.35
CA ARG A 582 -7.47 -7.38 -11.52
C ARG A 582 -8.66 -8.19 -11.99
N THR A 583 -8.48 -8.94 -13.05
CA THR A 583 -9.50 -9.79 -13.67
C THR A 583 -9.05 -11.26 -13.65
N GLY A 584 -9.95 -12.16 -14.04
CA GLY A 584 -9.65 -13.59 -14.06
C GLY A 584 -9.49 -14.21 -12.68
N MET A 585 -10.09 -13.60 -11.65
CA MET A 585 -9.97 -14.04 -10.27
C MET A 585 -10.99 -15.14 -9.95
N VAL A 586 -10.63 -15.99 -8.99
CA VAL A 586 -11.50 -16.93 -8.30
C VAL A 586 -11.56 -16.52 -6.82
N PHE A 587 -12.76 -16.41 -6.27
CA PHE A 587 -13.05 -16.07 -4.87
C PHE A 587 -13.85 -17.18 -4.17
N ARG A 588 -14.60 -17.98 -4.92
CA ARG A 588 -15.51 -19.02 -4.43
C ARG A 588 -15.58 -20.19 -5.41
N SER A 589 -15.92 -21.37 -4.92
CA SER A 589 -16.20 -22.55 -5.74
C SER A 589 -17.27 -23.43 -5.11
N LYS A 590 -17.80 -24.36 -5.89
CA LYS A 590 -18.66 -25.45 -5.41
C LYS A 590 -17.90 -26.80 -5.39
N PRO A 591 -18.40 -27.81 -4.65
CA PRO A 591 -19.57 -27.76 -3.76
C PRO A 591 -19.33 -26.91 -2.51
N LEU A 592 -20.41 -26.51 -1.82
CA LEU A 592 -20.31 -25.85 -0.51
C LEU A 592 -19.69 -26.79 0.52
N ALA A 593 -18.92 -26.24 1.46
CA ALA A 593 -18.33 -27.02 2.56
C ALA A 593 -19.40 -27.66 3.46
N LEU A 594 -20.55 -27.00 3.59
CA LEU A 594 -21.78 -27.55 4.14
C LEU A 594 -22.96 -26.99 3.34
N GLY A 595 -23.89 -27.85 2.91
CA GLY A 595 -25.15 -27.43 2.28
C GLY A 595 -26.33 -27.71 3.20
N GLY A 596 -27.09 -26.67 3.56
CA GLY A 596 -28.31 -26.78 4.38
C GLY A 596 -28.18 -26.22 5.80
N ILE A 597 -29.19 -26.46 6.63
CA ILE A 597 -29.25 -26.01 8.04
C ILE A 597 -28.15 -26.74 8.83
N PRO A 598 -27.31 -26.05 9.62
CA PRO A 598 -26.28 -26.69 10.41
C PRO A 598 -26.91 -27.44 11.60
N ASN A 599 -26.34 -28.58 11.96
CA ASN A 599 -26.73 -29.30 13.18
C ASN A 599 -26.41 -28.49 14.45
N ASN A 600 -25.38 -27.66 14.39
CA ASN A 600 -24.96 -26.79 15.48
C ASN A 600 -25.39 -25.34 15.21
N PRO A 601 -26.36 -24.78 15.96
CA PRO A 601 -26.85 -23.41 15.76
C PRO A 601 -25.82 -22.32 16.12
N ALA A 602 -24.66 -22.69 16.66
CA ALA A 602 -23.52 -21.79 16.86
C ALA A 602 -22.66 -21.62 15.61
N GLU A 603 -22.89 -22.40 14.57
CA GLU A 603 -22.15 -22.31 13.31
C GLU A 603 -22.91 -21.47 12.28
N MET A 604 -22.15 -20.83 11.39
CA MET A 604 -22.61 -20.12 10.20
C MET A 604 -22.22 -20.95 8.98
N PRO A 605 -23.15 -21.65 8.32
CA PRO A 605 -22.86 -22.36 7.08
C PRO A 605 -22.70 -21.38 5.91
N PRO A 606 -21.87 -21.71 4.90
CA PRO A 606 -21.98 -21.07 3.60
C PRO A 606 -23.39 -21.29 3.03
N VAL A 607 -23.90 -20.33 2.25
CA VAL A 607 -25.28 -20.39 1.75
C VAL A 607 -25.40 -20.02 0.28
N ARG A 608 -26.36 -20.66 -0.40
CA ARG A 608 -26.70 -20.42 -1.82
C ARG A 608 -25.47 -20.53 -2.71
N ASP A 609 -25.12 -19.48 -3.44
CA ASP A 609 -24.01 -19.49 -4.39
C ASP A 609 -22.75 -18.83 -3.81
N LEU A 610 -22.64 -18.68 -2.48
CA LEU A 610 -21.57 -17.91 -1.85
C LEU A 610 -21.52 -16.46 -2.36
N GLY A 611 -22.67 -15.86 -2.71
CA GLY A 611 -22.75 -14.44 -3.09
C GLY A 611 -22.49 -13.51 -1.90
N VAL A 612 -22.53 -12.20 -2.10
CA VAL A 612 -22.29 -11.23 -1.00
C VAL A 612 -23.30 -11.47 0.13
N ARG A 613 -22.77 -11.65 1.34
CA ARG A 613 -23.54 -11.82 2.59
C ARG A 613 -23.70 -10.49 3.30
N ALA A 614 -22.60 -9.77 3.45
CA ALA A 614 -22.54 -8.51 4.13
C ALA A 614 -21.44 -7.62 3.53
N LEU A 615 -21.47 -6.36 3.95
CA LEU A 615 -20.33 -5.45 3.88
C LEU A 615 -19.67 -5.42 5.24
N TRP A 616 -18.39 -5.73 5.29
CA TRP A 616 -17.59 -5.83 6.50
C TRP A 616 -16.67 -4.62 6.67
N MET A 617 -16.97 -3.78 7.66
CA MET A 617 -16.10 -2.70 8.12
C MET A 617 -14.99 -3.29 8.99
N ASN A 618 -13.75 -3.00 8.61
CA ASN A 618 -12.58 -3.34 9.39
C ASN A 618 -11.71 -2.09 9.59
N TRP A 619 -11.26 -1.85 10.82
CA TRP A 619 -10.15 -0.93 11.11
C TRP A 619 -9.27 -1.63 12.13
N TYR A 620 -8.14 -2.15 11.67
CA TYR A 620 -7.34 -3.10 12.43
C TYR A 620 -5.86 -2.93 12.11
N HIS A 621 -5.04 -3.00 13.16
CA HIS A 621 -3.59 -3.07 13.06
C HIS A 621 -3.10 -4.51 13.22
N GLY A 622 -2.20 -4.88 12.32
CA GLY A 622 -1.37 -6.06 12.33
C GLY A 622 -1.94 -7.22 11.51
N GLY A 623 -1.35 -8.38 11.75
CA GLY A 623 -2.04 -9.68 11.78
C GLY A 623 -1.71 -10.47 13.03
N VAL A 624 -0.68 -10.07 13.78
CA VAL A 624 -0.03 -10.90 14.79
C VAL A 624 0.63 -10.10 15.93
N VAL A 625 0.71 -8.77 15.85
CA VAL A 625 1.31 -7.87 16.86
C VAL A 625 0.47 -6.61 17.06
N LYS A 626 0.54 -6.03 18.25
CA LYS A 626 -0.30 -4.90 18.69
C LYS A 626 0.20 -3.55 18.17
N ASN A 627 -0.69 -2.57 18.17
CA ASN A 627 -0.45 -1.22 17.66
C ASN A 627 0.36 -0.36 18.66
N SER A 628 1.41 0.31 18.20
CA SER A 628 2.26 1.20 19.02
C SER A 628 1.91 2.68 18.96
N LEU A 629 0.96 3.08 18.12
CA LEU A 629 0.66 4.48 17.81
C LEU A 629 -0.85 4.67 17.73
N PRO A 630 -1.48 5.65 18.39
CA PRO A 630 -2.91 5.86 18.20
C PRO A 630 -3.22 6.25 16.75
N ARG A 631 -4.40 5.84 16.25
CA ARG A 631 -4.81 6.08 14.85
C ARG A 631 -6.29 6.39 14.77
N SER A 632 -6.66 7.30 13.88
CA SER A 632 -8.05 7.70 13.71
C SER A 632 -8.43 7.64 12.24
N MET A 633 -9.56 6.97 11.96
CA MET A 633 -10.17 6.91 10.65
C MET A 633 -11.55 7.57 10.73
N PHE A 634 -11.86 8.39 9.74
CA PHE A 634 -13.18 8.97 9.54
C PHE A 634 -13.78 8.42 8.25
N MET A 635 -15.06 8.08 8.31
CA MET A 635 -15.84 7.67 7.16
C MET A 635 -17.14 8.47 7.10
N THR A 636 -17.49 8.95 5.90
CA THR A 636 -18.80 9.54 5.65
C THR A 636 -19.38 9.12 4.30
N ALA A 637 -20.67 9.40 4.11
CA ALA A 637 -21.41 9.17 2.87
C ALA A 637 -21.16 7.81 2.19
N LEU A 638 -21.52 6.77 2.93
CA LEU A 638 -21.54 5.40 2.45
C LEU A 638 -22.70 5.23 1.46
N ALA A 639 -22.44 4.60 0.32
CA ALA A 639 -23.44 4.05 -0.59
C ALA A 639 -22.94 2.72 -1.17
N TYR A 640 -23.85 1.78 -1.42
CA TYR A 640 -23.50 0.50 -2.04
C TYR A 640 -24.62 -0.01 -2.94
N GLY A 641 -24.26 -0.68 -4.03
CA GLY A 641 -25.20 -1.04 -5.08
C GLY A 641 -24.62 -1.93 -6.16
N THR A 642 -25.37 -2.07 -7.25
CA THR A 642 -25.05 -2.92 -8.41
C THR A 642 -24.56 -2.15 -9.63
N GLU A 643 -24.58 -0.81 -9.55
CA GLU A 643 -24.12 0.12 -10.56
C GLU A 643 -22.97 0.96 -9.97
N TYR A 644 -22.10 1.46 -10.84
CA TYR A 644 -21.04 2.39 -10.43
C TYR A 644 -21.64 3.66 -9.82
N ILE A 645 -21.18 4.04 -8.63
CA ILE A 645 -21.76 5.10 -7.80
C ILE A 645 -21.12 6.43 -8.14
N GLY A 646 -19.79 6.49 -8.16
CA GLY A 646 -19.00 7.69 -8.41
C GLY A 646 -18.96 8.68 -7.24
N PRO A 647 -18.12 9.72 -7.37
CA PRO A 647 -18.04 10.81 -6.41
C PRO A 647 -19.29 11.69 -6.44
N MET A 648 -19.58 12.35 -5.31
CA MET A 648 -20.56 13.44 -5.22
C MET A 648 -20.17 14.65 -6.07
N GLN A 649 -21.19 15.48 -6.36
CA GLN A 649 -21.06 16.72 -7.11
C GLN A 649 -20.91 17.92 -6.17
N PHE A 650 -19.69 18.15 -5.66
CA PHE A 650 -19.38 19.35 -4.85
C PHE A 650 -19.10 20.58 -5.71
#